data_AF-A0A7X8C148-F1
#
_entry.id   AF-A0A7X8C148-F1
#
_cell.length_a   1.000
_cell.length_b   1.000
_cell.length_c   1.000
_cell.angle_alpha   90.00
_cell.angle_beta   90.00
_cell.angle_gamma   90.00
#
_symmetry.space_group_name_H-M   'P 1'
#
loop_
_entity.id
_entity.type
_entity.pdbx_description
1 polymer ?
#
loop_
_entity_poly.entity_id
_entity_poly.type
_entity_poly.pdbx_seq_one_letter_code
_entity_poly.pdbx_strand_id
1 'polypeptide(L)'
;MSRTLINYLLTSLALFIFISQFAFSDELITEPNLKFWIKLHSDQLLGVVINEDGGITGTTANLEALAKIDSLIVFGSGLTSIDELIMHMPNLKMLAIRTYLIELLDVSKNINLEELYCYENQLTNLDLSKNTNLILLDCSFNKLTNLDISNNINLTKLNCSFNQITNLDVSNNINLTRLNCSHNQLTNLDIKNNTELGGLDCATNQLTNLDLSKNTNLTLLDCSNNQLTNLDIKNNTELGGLDCATNQLTDLDVTKNIKLELLSCSDNQLTNLDISNNINLKSLHCFDNQLTNLDVSKQIELRILCCKDNILNSLDVRPLLKLWELRCCNQAESFILFLTNEQQSKFNEGHYCNAILLSTDFLITDPQLKAWIKLNSDKLPKVVVNEDGGITGTTTNLEALAKIENLECTHFNLVKIDELIRHMPSLKKLECNNNSLIELDLSKNIKLENLYCSNNQLTKLDISLLTNLAELKCCNQAEGFILHLTNEQKSKFNEANYCGAILYTELITDPQLKAWIKSNTKKLPKVVVNADGGITGTTTNLEALAKIEKLECINSSTLVSIDELIRHMPNLKTLVCYSNSLIELDISNNIELTHLNSAYNQLTNLDVSKNIKLEVLNCDQNQLTNLDVSKNIKLEILSCYNNPLTNLDVSKNIELKELYCDNNQLTNLDVSKNIELTYLKCAYNPLNNLDISNNINLEALHCFNNQLTNLDVTSNINLIELGCFDNQLVDLDLSKNTDLTRLECSNNQLVNLDLSKNIELKYLQCSNNQLSNLELSKNKKLKSLHCSNNQLSNLDVTKNIELMYLYCNNNIVNSLDISPLTLNELECCNQAEGFILYLTNGQKNRFSKKAYCDAILKENGSICEIEWLDIYPNPTSGKFYIESKFISDEIKILNLAGEVLYSKILNAETTEIDISNLPAGVYLVITKGKIGKVVKK
;
A
#
# COMPACT_ATOMS: atom_id res chain seq x y z
N MET A 1 55.93 -18.08 59.70
CA MET A 1 56.18 -18.78 58.42
C MET A 1 55.09 -19.81 58.22
N SER A 2 54.37 -19.86 57.11
CA SER A 2 53.70 -18.77 56.43
C SER A 2 52.23 -19.21 56.29
N ARG A 3 51.29 -18.28 56.46
CA ARG A 3 49.85 -18.48 56.26
C ARG A 3 49.48 -18.74 54.78
N THR A 4 50.45 -19.08 53.94
CA THR A 4 50.32 -19.16 52.48
C THR A 4 50.09 -20.58 51.95
N LEU A 5 50.28 -21.64 52.77
CA LEU A 5 50.08 -23.02 52.31
C LEU A 5 48.69 -23.62 52.65
N ILE A 6 48.00 -23.13 53.69
CA ILE A 6 46.66 -23.62 54.08
C ILE A 6 45.55 -22.95 53.27
N ASN A 7 45.76 -21.70 52.79
CA ASN A 7 44.83 -21.08 51.84
C ASN A 7 44.91 -21.71 50.45
N TYR A 8 46.07 -22.24 50.02
CA TYR A 8 46.19 -22.89 48.70
C TYR A 8 45.53 -24.27 48.61
N LEU A 9 45.39 -25.00 49.73
CA LEU A 9 44.69 -26.29 49.79
C LEU A 9 43.18 -26.15 50.03
N LEU A 10 42.71 -25.02 50.57
CA LEU A 10 41.27 -24.72 50.70
C LEU A 10 40.70 -24.01 49.46
N THR A 11 41.51 -23.30 48.67
CA THR A 11 41.06 -22.76 47.38
C THR A 11 41.14 -23.77 46.24
N SER A 12 41.98 -24.81 46.32
CA SER A 12 42.04 -25.86 45.29
C SER A 12 41.02 -26.99 45.50
N LEU A 13 40.49 -27.18 46.72
CA LEU A 13 39.38 -28.12 46.97
C LEU A 13 37.99 -27.46 46.85
N ALA A 14 37.88 -26.14 47.06
CA ALA A 14 36.64 -25.39 46.79
C ALA A 14 36.40 -25.17 45.28
N LEU A 15 37.46 -25.20 44.45
CA LEU A 15 37.34 -25.16 42.99
C LEU A 15 37.15 -26.55 42.36
N PHE A 16 37.46 -27.64 43.08
CA PHE A 16 37.23 -29.02 42.60
C PHE A 16 35.95 -29.67 43.12
N ILE A 17 35.33 -29.12 44.17
CA ILE A 17 34.04 -29.62 44.71
C ILE A 17 32.82 -28.80 44.23
N PHE A 18 33.04 -27.73 43.44
CA PHE A 18 31.97 -27.13 42.61
C PHE A 18 31.88 -27.71 41.18
N ILE A 19 32.68 -28.73 40.85
CA ILE A 19 32.70 -29.40 39.53
C ILE A 19 32.18 -30.86 39.63
N SER A 20 31.35 -31.21 40.62
CA SER A 20 30.84 -32.60 40.68
C SER A 20 29.42 -32.82 41.19
N GLN A 21 28.59 -31.78 41.31
CA GLN A 21 27.14 -31.96 41.44
C GLN A 21 26.43 -30.82 40.69
N PHE A 22 25.54 -31.20 39.76
CA PHE A 22 24.83 -30.39 38.76
C PHE A 22 25.60 -30.05 37.47
N ALA A 23 25.44 -30.89 36.45
CA ALA A 23 25.46 -30.49 35.05
C ALA A 23 24.76 -31.59 34.23
N PHE A 24 23.43 -31.66 34.33
CA PHE A 24 22.69 -31.97 33.11
C PHE A 24 23.01 -30.79 32.19
N SER A 25 23.56 -31.04 31.01
CA SER A 25 23.95 -29.98 30.09
C SER A 25 22.70 -29.19 29.71
N ASP A 26 22.55 -28.00 30.25
CA ASP A 26 21.46 -27.10 29.89
C ASP A 26 21.47 -26.89 28.37
N GLU A 27 20.29 -26.92 27.78
CA GLU A 27 20.08 -26.71 26.36
C GLU A 27 20.35 -25.23 26.04
N LEU A 28 21.26 -24.93 25.10
CA LEU A 28 21.63 -23.56 24.74
C LEU A 28 20.53 -22.86 23.95
N ILE A 29 19.76 -23.63 23.18
CA ILE A 29 18.69 -23.12 22.31
C ILE A 29 17.37 -23.63 22.84
N THR A 30 16.50 -22.72 23.26
CA THR A 30 15.18 -23.02 23.81
C THR A 30 14.05 -22.54 22.90
N GLU A 31 14.30 -21.56 22.02
CA GLU A 31 13.27 -20.99 21.13
C GLU A 31 12.86 -21.99 20.03
N PRO A 32 11.58 -22.40 19.95
CA PRO A 32 11.14 -23.47 19.04
C PRO A 32 11.35 -23.19 17.55
N ASN A 33 11.14 -21.95 17.09
CA ASN A 33 11.32 -21.61 15.68
C ASN A 33 12.81 -21.62 15.29
N LEU A 34 13.68 -21.22 16.20
CA LEU A 34 15.13 -21.24 16.08
C LEU A 34 15.65 -22.68 16.06
N LYS A 35 15.14 -23.56 16.93
CA LYS A 35 15.41 -25.01 16.86
C LYS A 35 15.03 -25.58 15.49
N PHE A 36 13.82 -25.28 15.02
CA PHE A 36 13.36 -25.73 13.70
C PHE A 36 14.25 -25.19 12.57
N TRP A 37 14.64 -23.93 12.65
CA TRP A 37 15.54 -23.30 11.69
C TRP A 37 16.92 -23.96 11.70
N ILE A 38 17.52 -24.18 12.88
CA ILE A 38 18.82 -24.85 13.07
C ILE A 38 18.80 -26.24 12.44
N LYS A 39 17.71 -26.99 12.63
CA LYS A 39 17.55 -28.32 12.06
C LYS A 39 17.57 -28.30 10.52
N LEU A 40 16.96 -27.30 9.91
CA LEU A 40 16.93 -27.15 8.44
C LEU A 40 18.25 -26.63 7.88
N HIS A 41 19.02 -25.85 8.66
CA HIS A 41 20.22 -25.14 8.22
C HIS A 41 21.49 -25.61 8.97
N SER A 42 21.50 -26.88 9.35
CA SER A 42 22.63 -27.53 10.05
C SER A 42 23.96 -27.47 9.27
N ASP A 43 23.89 -27.25 7.96
CA ASP A 43 25.03 -27.06 7.06
C ASP A 43 25.86 -25.80 7.40
N GLN A 44 25.25 -24.78 8.02
CA GLN A 44 25.95 -23.57 8.47
C GLN A 44 26.63 -23.75 9.84
N LEU A 45 26.34 -24.84 10.56
CA LEU A 45 26.82 -25.07 11.93
C LEU A 45 27.81 -26.25 11.99
N LEU A 46 28.80 -26.25 11.10
CA LEU A 46 29.75 -27.36 10.95
C LEU A 46 30.48 -27.71 12.26
N GLY A 47 30.39 -28.98 12.65
CA GLY A 47 31.02 -29.51 13.86
C GLY A 47 30.20 -29.32 15.14
N VAL A 48 29.04 -28.67 15.06
CA VAL A 48 28.06 -28.60 16.16
C VAL A 48 27.20 -29.86 16.14
N VAL A 49 27.07 -30.51 17.30
CA VAL A 49 26.15 -31.63 17.48
C VAL A 49 24.76 -31.09 17.78
N ILE A 50 23.86 -31.26 16.81
CA ILE A 50 22.47 -30.80 16.85
C ILE A 50 21.56 -31.98 17.22
N ASN A 51 20.67 -31.78 18.19
CA ASN A 51 19.69 -32.76 18.65
C ASN A 51 18.61 -33.03 17.58
N GLU A 52 17.84 -34.11 17.73
CA GLU A 52 16.76 -34.42 16.77
C GLU A 52 15.67 -33.33 16.68
N ASP A 53 15.46 -32.56 17.75
CA ASP A 53 14.52 -31.44 17.80
C ASP A 53 15.11 -30.13 17.25
N GLY A 54 16.41 -30.10 16.91
CA GLY A 54 17.13 -28.91 16.49
C GLY A 54 17.83 -28.14 17.62
N GLY A 55 17.71 -28.61 18.87
CA GLY A 55 18.41 -28.04 20.01
C GLY A 55 19.93 -28.27 19.96
N ILE A 56 20.68 -27.42 20.66
CA ILE A 56 22.13 -27.54 20.84
C ILE A 56 22.42 -27.61 22.34
N THR A 57 23.13 -28.64 22.78
CA THR A 57 23.52 -28.79 24.20
C THR A 57 24.79 -27.99 24.52
N GLY A 58 24.90 -27.48 25.75
CA GLY A 58 26.02 -26.67 26.23
C GLY A 58 27.35 -27.41 26.47
N THR A 59 27.65 -28.45 25.67
CA THR A 59 28.92 -29.19 25.80
C THR A 59 30.11 -28.34 25.37
N THR A 60 31.29 -28.60 25.94
CA THR A 60 32.53 -27.91 25.53
C THR A 60 32.80 -28.05 24.02
N ALA A 61 32.51 -29.22 23.44
CA ALA A 61 32.67 -29.45 22.01
C ALA A 61 31.75 -28.56 21.15
N ASN A 62 30.47 -28.43 21.53
CA ASN A 62 29.52 -27.56 20.83
C ASN A 62 29.89 -26.09 20.96
N LEU A 63 30.30 -25.64 22.14
CA LEU A 63 30.76 -24.26 22.36
C LEU A 63 32.04 -23.96 21.56
N GLU A 64 32.99 -24.89 21.49
CA GLU A 64 34.18 -24.76 20.65
C GLU A 64 33.87 -24.77 19.15
N ALA A 65 32.85 -25.52 18.72
CA ALA A 65 32.40 -25.54 17.34
C ALA A 65 31.66 -24.26 16.94
N LEU A 66 30.71 -23.79 17.76
CA LEU A 66 30.01 -22.52 17.57
C LEU A 66 30.99 -21.34 17.55
N ALA A 67 32.01 -21.36 18.42
CA ALA A 67 33.04 -20.33 18.43
C ALA A 67 33.94 -20.33 17.19
N LYS A 68 33.93 -21.36 16.33
CA LYS A 68 34.68 -21.37 15.06
C LYS A 68 33.88 -20.81 13.88
N ILE A 69 32.59 -20.59 14.04
CA ILE A 69 31.73 -20.06 12.99
C ILE A 69 32.04 -18.58 12.82
N ASP A 70 32.44 -18.22 11.61
CA ASP A 70 32.81 -16.86 11.22
C ASP A 70 31.79 -16.20 10.28
N SER A 71 30.83 -16.97 9.74
CA SER A 71 29.75 -16.47 8.89
C SER A 71 28.44 -17.21 9.17
N LEU A 72 27.34 -16.46 9.28
CA LEU A 72 26.00 -17.00 9.49
C LEU A 72 24.97 -16.24 8.65
N ILE A 73 24.13 -16.96 7.92
CA ILE A 73 23.03 -16.42 7.10
C ILE A 73 21.71 -17.01 7.59
N VAL A 74 20.86 -16.17 8.16
CA VAL A 74 19.55 -16.53 8.69
C VAL A 74 18.45 -15.92 7.83
N PHE A 75 17.86 -16.75 6.96
CA PHE A 75 16.66 -16.41 6.21
C PHE A 75 15.52 -17.36 6.59
N GLY A 76 14.31 -16.84 6.71
CA GLY A 76 13.12 -17.67 6.97
C GLY A 76 11.97 -16.92 7.64
N SER A 77 10.75 -17.25 7.25
CA SER A 77 9.53 -16.70 7.87
C SER A 77 9.28 -17.38 9.22
N GLY A 78 9.11 -16.59 10.29
CA GLY A 78 8.66 -17.09 11.61
C GLY A 78 9.66 -16.96 12.75
N LEU A 79 10.92 -16.59 12.48
CA LEU A 79 11.90 -16.32 13.54
C LEU A 79 11.69 -14.92 14.13
N THR A 80 11.53 -14.84 15.45
CA THR A 80 11.39 -13.57 16.18
C THR A 80 12.67 -13.18 16.93
N SER A 81 13.61 -14.10 17.13
CA SER A 81 14.96 -13.85 17.66
C SER A 81 15.94 -14.94 17.20
N ILE A 82 17.23 -14.61 17.20
CA ILE A 82 18.35 -15.54 16.98
C ILE A 82 19.41 -15.45 18.08
N ASP A 83 19.15 -14.66 19.12
CA ASP A 83 20.17 -14.21 20.07
C ASP A 83 20.78 -15.39 20.85
N GLU A 84 19.94 -16.39 21.20
CA GLU A 84 20.38 -17.64 21.85
C GLU A 84 21.47 -18.37 21.06
N LEU A 85 21.48 -18.24 19.74
CA LEU A 85 22.48 -18.87 18.88
C LEU A 85 23.73 -18.01 18.75
N ILE A 86 23.57 -16.74 18.37
CA ILE A 86 24.70 -15.86 18.04
C ILE A 86 25.50 -15.42 19.27
N MET A 87 24.92 -15.46 20.48
CA MET A 87 25.63 -15.16 21.73
C MET A 87 26.80 -16.13 22.00
N HIS A 88 26.79 -17.30 21.35
CA HIS A 88 27.84 -18.32 21.43
C HIS A 88 28.82 -18.31 20.25
N MET A 89 28.77 -17.29 19.38
CA MET A 89 29.64 -17.14 18.20
C MET A 89 30.55 -15.90 18.30
N PRO A 90 31.52 -15.85 19.23
CA PRO A 90 32.36 -14.65 19.45
C PRO A 90 33.30 -14.32 18.29
N ASN A 91 33.57 -15.27 17.39
CA ASN A 91 34.42 -15.06 16.22
C ASN A 91 33.63 -14.80 14.93
N LEU A 92 32.31 -14.59 15.04
CA LEU A 92 31.46 -14.26 13.91
C LEU A 92 31.93 -12.95 13.27
N LYS A 93 32.25 -12.99 11.97
CA LYS A 93 32.69 -11.86 11.15
C LYS A 93 31.58 -11.36 10.22
N MET A 94 30.72 -12.25 9.72
CA MET A 94 29.60 -11.89 8.86
C MET A 94 28.30 -12.46 9.43
N LEU A 95 27.28 -11.61 9.59
CA LEU A 95 25.95 -12.01 10.00
C LEU A 95 24.92 -11.41 9.04
N ALA A 96 24.12 -12.25 8.40
CA ALA A 96 23.01 -11.82 7.56
C ALA A 96 21.69 -12.38 8.08
N ILE A 97 20.66 -11.53 8.21
CA ILE A 97 19.39 -11.84 8.86
C ILE A 97 18.26 -11.17 8.09
N ARG A 98 17.30 -11.97 7.59
CA ARG A 98 16.08 -11.50 6.94
C ARG A 98 14.92 -12.45 7.27
N THR A 99 14.11 -12.05 8.25
CA THR A 99 13.03 -12.90 8.79
C THR A 99 11.66 -12.22 8.79
N TYR A 100 11.64 -10.91 8.54
CA TYR A 100 10.48 -10.02 8.59
C TYR A 100 9.87 -9.79 9.99
N LEU A 101 10.32 -10.49 11.03
CA LEU A 101 9.67 -10.51 12.35
C LEU A 101 10.59 -10.16 13.53
N ILE A 102 11.91 -10.09 13.33
CA ILE A 102 12.84 -9.76 14.43
C ILE A 102 12.66 -8.28 14.86
N GLU A 103 12.29 -8.08 16.12
CA GLU A 103 12.12 -6.75 16.73
C GLU A 103 13.34 -6.28 17.53
N LEU A 104 14.13 -7.22 18.05
CA LEU A 104 15.33 -6.99 18.86
C LEU A 104 16.45 -7.92 18.40
N LEU A 105 17.68 -7.41 18.36
CA LEU A 105 18.87 -8.15 17.96
C LEU A 105 20.04 -7.78 18.89
N ASP A 106 20.59 -8.75 19.60
CA ASP A 106 21.77 -8.58 20.48
C ASP A 106 23.04 -9.13 19.82
N VAL A 107 23.83 -8.23 19.24
CA VAL A 107 25.16 -8.55 18.67
C VAL A 107 26.32 -8.22 19.61
N SER A 108 26.06 -7.98 20.91
CA SER A 108 27.08 -7.52 21.86
C SER A 108 28.21 -8.53 22.11
N LYS A 109 27.97 -9.82 21.83
CA LYS A 109 28.96 -10.90 21.93
C LYS A 109 29.76 -11.12 20.66
N ASN A 110 29.28 -10.62 19.52
CA ASN A 110 29.91 -10.78 18.20
C ASN A 110 30.93 -9.64 17.98
N ILE A 111 31.90 -9.51 18.88
CA ILE A 111 32.86 -8.38 18.90
C ILE A 111 33.77 -8.33 17.66
N ASN A 112 33.88 -9.43 16.93
CA ASN A 112 34.68 -9.54 15.71
C ASN A 112 33.88 -9.30 14.41
N LEU A 113 32.62 -8.85 14.52
CA LEU A 113 31.76 -8.63 13.38
C LEU A 113 32.31 -7.53 12.46
N GLU A 114 32.53 -7.88 11.19
CA GLU A 114 33.02 -7.03 10.11
C GLU A 114 31.88 -6.63 9.16
N GLU A 115 30.89 -7.51 8.96
CA GLU A 115 29.72 -7.29 8.12
C GLU A 115 28.42 -7.69 8.84
N LEU A 116 27.47 -6.77 8.91
CA LEU A 116 26.13 -7.02 9.45
C LEU A 116 25.06 -6.63 8.44
N TYR A 117 24.25 -7.60 8.03
CA TYR A 117 23.04 -7.40 7.23
C TYR A 117 21.84 -7.80 8.08
N CYS A 118 21.09 -6.85 8.62
CA CYS A 118 19.88 -7.07 9.42
C CYS A 118 18.65 -6.41 8.77
N TYR A 119 18.65 -6.33 7.44
CA TYR A 119 17.62 -5.67 6.65
C TYR A 119 16.30 -6.45 6.60
N GLU A 120 15.20 -5.74 6.31
CA GLU A 120 13.84 -6.30 6.20
C GLU A 120 13.42 -7.09 7.46
N ASN A 121 13.48 -6.43 8.62
CA ASN A 121 12.96 -6.92 9.90
C ASN A 121 12.09 -5.82 10.55
N GLN A 122 11.89 -5.89 11.87
CA GLN A 122 11.05 -4.96 12.64
C GLN A 122 11.87 -4.22 13.71
N LEU A 123 13.18 -4.09 13.52
CA LEU A 123 14.07 -3.50 14.53
C LEU A 123 13.68 -2.06 14.85
N THR A 124 13.46 -1.78 16.13
CA THR A 124 13.22 -0.41 16.62
C THR A 124 14.47 0.24 17.22
N ASN A 125 15.45 -0.59 17.59
CA ASN A 125 16.76 -0.19 18.10
C ASN A 125 17.83 -1.19 17.64
N LEU A 126 19.09 -0.75 17.56
CA LEU A 126 20.25 -1.57 17.22
C LEU A 126 21.50 -1.02 17.93
N ASP A 127 21.98 -1.74 18.96
CA ASP A 127 23.21 -1.37 19.68
C ASP A 127 24.44 -2.01 19.02
N LEU A 128 25.30 -1.16 18.46
CA LEU A 128 26.54 -1.56 17.77
C LEU A 128 27.81 -1.15 18.53
N SER A 129 27.68 -0.74 19.79
CA SER A 129 28.77 -0.18 20.59
C SER A 129 29.94 -1.16 20.82
N LYS A 130 29.71 -2.46 20.68
CA LYS A 130 30.73 -3.52 20.83
C LYS A 130 31.32 -3.99 19.50
N ASN A 131 30.70 -3.66 18.37
CA ASN A 131 31.08 -4.18 17.05
C ASN A 131 32.02 -3.19 16.33
N THR A 132 33.11 -2.81 16.98
CA THR A 132 34.04 -1.76 16.50
C THR A 132 34.79 -2.13 15.21
N ASN A 133 34.76 -3.42 14.84
CA ASN A 133 35.39 -3.93 13.62
C ASN A 133 34.47 -3.84 12.39
N LEU A 134 33.22 -3.35 12.53
CA LEU A 134 32.30 -3.24 11.41
C LEU A 134 32.85 -2.38 10.27
N ILE A 135 32.84 -2.96 9.07
CA ILE A 135 33.22 -2.38 7.78
C ILE A 135 31.98 -2.14 6.91
N LEU A 136 30.96 -2.98 7.06
CA LEU A 136 29.69 -2.89 6.34
C LEU A 136 28.52 -3.07 7.30
N LEU A 137 27.56 -2.15 7.23
CA LEU A 137 26.26 -2.28 7.90
C LEU A 137 25.13 -2.07 6.89
N ASP A 138 24.24 -3.05 6.78
CA ASP A 138 22.92 -2.91 6.18
C ASP A 138 21.84 -3.19 7.23
N CYS A 139 21.12 -2.14 7.63
CA CYS A 139 19.99 -2.19 8.55
C CYS A 139 18.72 -1.62 7.90
N SER A 140 18.64 -1.65 6.57
CA SER A 140 17.53 -1.08 5.81
C SER A 140 16.20 -1.82 6.03
N PHE A 141 15.07 -1.18 5.72
CA PHE A 141 13.73 -1.76 5.88
C PHE A 141 13.47 -2.26 7.32
N ASN A 142 13.59 -1.35 8.28
CA ASN A 142 13.31 -1.58 9.70
C ASN A 142 12.48 -0.41 10.24
N LYS A 143 12.39 -0.27 11.57
CA LYS A 143 11.66 0.79 12.28
C LYS A 143 12.58 1.63 13.17
N LEU A 144 13.85 1.76 12.81
CA LEU A 144 14.84 2.50 13.59
C LEU A 144 14.49 3.99 13.58
N THR A 145 14.42 4.60 14.78
CA THR A 145 14.24 6.05 14.93
C THR A 145 15.56 6.78 15.19
N ASN A 146 16.59 6.05 15.61
CA ASN A 146 17.96 6.51 15.78
C ASN A 146 18.94 5.40 15.38
N LEU A 147 20.18 5.79 15.11
CA LEU A 147 21.28 4.87 14.83
C LEU A 147 22.59 5.48 15.32
N ASP A 148 23.17 4.92 16.38
CA ASP A 148 24.50 5.32 16.88
C ASP A 148 25.58 4.42 16.28
N ILE A 149 26.40 5.00 15.42
CA ILE A 149 27.55 4.35 14.75
C ILE A 149 28.88 5.02 15.10
N SER A 150 28.91 5.82 16.18
CA SER A 150 30.06 6.62 16.58
C SER A 150 31.31 5.78 16.90
N ASN A 151 31.12 4.53 17.35
CA ASN A 151 32.20 3.59 17.66
C ASN A 151 32.65 2.74 16.45
N ASN A 152 31.90 2.76 15.35
CA ASN A 152 32.15 1.90 14.18
C ASN A 152 33.01 2.65 13.14
N ILE A 153 34.18 3.12 13.58
CA ILE A 153 35.09 4.01 12.80
C ILE A 153 35.64 3.37 11.51
N ASN A 154 35.56 2.04 11.40
CA ASN A 154 36.02 1.28 10.24
C ASN A 154 34.95 1.14 9.14
N LEU A 155 33.73 1.66 9.34
CA LEU A 155 32.66 1.58 8.36
C LEU A 155 33.07 2.23 7.04
N THR A 156 32.95 1.45 5.96
CA THR A 156 33.16 1.88 4.57
C THR A 156 31.86 1.91 3.77
N LYS A 157 30.84 1.16 4.20
CA LYS A 157 29.51 1.12 3.58
C LYS A 157 28.43 1.09 4.66
N LEU A 158 27.48 2.00 4.52
CA LEU A 158 26.30 2.07 5.39
C LEU A 158 25.04 2.12 4.53
N ASN A 159 24.12 1.20 4.77
CA ASN A 159 22.74 1.26 4.29
C ASN A 159 21.79 1.25 5.50
N CYS A 160 21.11 2.36 5.71
CA CYS A 160 20.09 2.54 6.76
C CYS A 160 18.77 3.05 6.17
N SER A 161 18.55 2.81 4.87
CA SER A 161 17.36 3.26 4.15
C SER A 161 16.08 2.61 4.65
N PHE A 162 14.92 3.22 4.35
CA PHE A 162 13.59 2.70 4.76
C PHE A 162 13.51 2.47 6.28
N ASN A 163 13.75 3.53 7.04
CA ASN A 163 13.62 3.58 8.49
C ASN A 163 12.87 4.87 8.89
N GLN A 164 12.94 5.26 10.16
CA GLN A 164 12.30 6.45 10.72
C GLN A 164 13.34 7.38 11.37
N ILE A 165 14.59 7.36 10.88
CA ILE A 165 15.70 8.10 11.47
C ILE A 165 15.52 9.60 11.22
N THR A 166 15.57 10.39 12.30
CA THR A 166 15.44 11.86 12.23
C THR A 166 16.78 12.60 12.26
N ASN A 167 17.84 11.95 12.73
CA ASN A 167 19.20 12.48 12.79
C ASN A 167 20.21 11.34 12.61
N LEU A 168 21.21 11.55 11.76
CA LEU A 168 22.27 10.60 11.47
C LEU A 168 23.63 11.30 11.56
N ASP A 169 24.43 10.94 12.56
CA ASP A 169 25.80 11.43 12.72
C ASP A 169 26.80 10.43 12.13
N VAL A 170 27.44 10.81 11.03
CA VAL A 170 28.49 10.03 10.34
C VAL A 170 29.88 10.64 10.50
N SER A 171 30.05 11.62 11.42
CA SER A 171 31.27 12.43 11.52
C SER A 171 32.53 11.64 11.90
N ASN A 172 32.36 10.51 12.60
CA ASN A 172 33.45 9.60 12.99
C ASN A 172 33.74 8.51 11.95
N ASN A 173 32.84 8.29 10.98
CA ASN A 173 32.96 7.21 9.99
C ASN A 173 33.69 7.73 8.74
N ILE A 174 34.91 8.24 8.94
CA ILE A 174 35.71 8.95 7.93
C ILE A 174 36.07 8.08 6.71
N ASN A 175 36.01 6.76 6.84
CA ASN A 175 36.30 5.79 5.79
C ASN A 175 35.09 5.45 4.90
N LEU A 176 33.93 6.09 5.10
CA LEU A 176 32.73 5.84 4.31
C LEU A 176 32.97 6.15 2.83
N THR A 177 32.75 5.13 2.00
CA THR A 177 32.80 5.20 0.53
C THR A 177 31.41 5.14 -0.09
N ARG A 178 30.43 4.54 0.61
CA ARG A 178 29.02 4.51 0.21
C ARG A 178 28.11 4.74 1.40
N LEU A 179 27.17 5.66 1.26
CA LEU A 179 26.14 5.94 2.23
C LEU A 179 24.77 5.89 1.54
N ASN A 180 23.90 5.01 2.01
CA ASN A 180 22.48 5.05 1.70
C ASN A 180 21.68 5.31 2.99
N CYS A 181 20.98 6.44 3.01
CA CYS A 181 20.11 6.87 4.10
C CYS A 181 18.73 7.32 3.58
N SER A 182 18.33 6.84 2.39
CA SER A 182 17.07 7.22 1.76
C SER A 182 15.83 6.71 2.50
N HIS A 183 14.66 7.29 2.24
CA HIS A 183 13.40 6.93 2.91
C HIS A 183 13.51 6.98 4.45
N ASN A 184 13.91 8.15 4.96
CA ASN A 184 13.98 8.47 6.38
C ASN A 184 13.31 9.84 6.64
N GLN A 185 13.55 10.44 7.81
CA GLN A 185 12.99 11.72 8.22
C GLN A 185 14.09 12.76 8.49
N LEU A 186 15.22 12.66 7.77
CA LEU A 186 16.36 13.55 7.96
C LEU A 186 16.03 14.97 7.50
N THR A 187 16.29 15.94 8.37
CA THR A 187 16.15 17.38 8.05
C THR A 187 17.49 18.02 7.69
N ASN A 188 18.59 17.40 8.09
CA ASN A 188 19.96 17.76 7.78
C ASN A 188 20.84 16.51 7.65
N LEU A 189 21.96 16.64 6.94
CA LEU A 189 22.97 15.60 6.78
C LEU A 189 24.35 16.26 6.65
N ASP A 190 25.19 16.14 7.68
CA ASP A 190 26.58 16.63 7.66
C ASP A 190 27.54 15.50 7.27
N ILE A 191 28.12 15.62 6.07
CA ILE A 191 29.03 14.64 5.46
C ILE A 191 30.41 15.23 5.16
N LYS A 192 30.76 16.37 5.77
CA LYS A 192 32.01 17.09 5.46
C LYS A 192 33.28 16.30 5.78
N ASN A 193 33.19 15.35 6.71
CA ASN A 193 34.31 14.50 7.15
C ASN A 193 34.45 13.22 6.31
N ASN A 194 33.43 12.85 5.53
CA ASN A 194 33.41 11.62 4.75
C ASN A 194 33.97 11.87 3.34
N THR A 195 35.23 12.30 3.28
CA THR A 195 35.90 12.74 2.03
C THR A 195 36.10 11.63 1.00
N GLU A 196 36.05 10.37 1.44
CA GLU A 196 36.17 9.18 0.58
C GLU A 196 34.84 8.75 -0.07
N LEU A 197 33.73 9.45 0.18
CA LEU A 197 32.42 9.11 -0.39
C LEU A 197 32.46 9.12 -1.92
N GLY A 198 32.22 7.94 -2.51
CA GLY A 198 32.07 7.73 -3.95
C GLY A 198 30.62 7.55 -4.38
N GLY A 199 29.71 7.21 -3.46
CA GLY A 199 28.28 7.11 -3.71
C GLY A 199 27.46 7.58 -2.52
N LEU A 200 26.48 8.45 -2.77
CA LEU A 200 25.53 8.95 -1.77
C LEU A 200 24.10 8.80 -2.28
N ASP A 201 23.27 8.12 -1.51
CA ASP A 201 21.82 8.11 -1.66
C ASP A 201 21.19 8.65 -0.37
N CYS A 202 20.55 9.81 -0.50
CA CYS A 202 19.82 10.49 0.57
C CYS A 202 18.40 10.87 0.13
N ALA A 203 17.87 10.16 -0.87
CA ALA A 203 16.56 10.42 -1.45
C ALA A 203 15.40 10.24 -0.45
N THR A 204 14.26 10.87 -0.71
CA THR A 204 13.05 10.74 0.13
C THR A 204 13.34 11.03 1.60
N ASN A 205 13.75 12.27 1.87
CA ASN A 205 13.98 12.83 3.19
C ASN A 205 13.35 14.25 3.25
N GLN A 206 13.74 15.07 4.21
CA GLN A 206 13.25 16.44 4.41
C GLN A 206 14.42 17.44 4.36
N LEU A 207 15.47 17.15 3.58
CA LEU A 207 16.66 17.98 3.50
C LEU A 207 16.34 19.30 2.79
N THR A 208 16.67 20.41 3.43
CA THR A 208 16.58 21.77 2.84
C THR A 208 17.91 22.25 2.24
N ASN A 209 19.02 21.63 2.64
CA ASN A 209 20.36 21.92 2.14
C ASN A 209 21.22 20.65 2.16
N LEU A 210 22.26 20.64 1.32
CA LEU A 210 23.24 19.58 1.24
C LEU A 210 24.59 20.16 0.80
N ASP A 211 25.59 20.15 1.69
CA ASP A 211 26.95 20.60 1.38
C ASP A 211 27.81 19.42 0.91
N LEU A 212 28.17 19.45 -0.38
CA LEU A 212 28.97 18.42 -1.05
C LEU A 212 30.41 18.87 -1.31
N SER A 213 30.81 20.02 -0.77
CA SER A 213 32.07 20.70 -1.12
C SER A 213 33.33 19.90 -0.79
N LYS A 214 33.23 18.92 0.12
CA LYS A 214 34.33 18.04 0.55
C LYS A 214 34.30 16.65 -0.08
N ASN A 215 33.20 16.26 -0.70
CA ASN A 215 32.99 14.90 -1.22
C ASN A 215 33.37 14.82 -2.70
N THR A 216 34.61 15.21 -3.03
CA THR A 216 35.08 15.38 -4.42
C THR A 216 35.19 14.06 -5.20
N ASN A 217 35.19 12.92 -4.50
CA ASN A 217 35.26 11.58 -5.08
C ASN A 217 33.88 11.03 -5.51
N LEU A 218 32.78 11.78 -5.31
CA LEU A 218 31.44 11.32 -5.65
C LEU A 218 31.29 11.02 -7.15
N THR A 219 30.87 9.78 -7.42
CA THR A 219 30.57 9.27 -8.76
C THR A 219 29.06 9.08 -9.00
N LEU A 220 28.31 8.87 -7.92
CA LEU A 220 26.85 8.74 -7.92
C LEU A 220 26.26 9.57 -6.78
N LEU A 221 25.28 10.40 -7.10
CA LEU A 221 24.48 11.14 -6.13
C LEU A 221 23.00 10.97 -6.43
N ASP A 222 22.25 10.48 -5.46
CA ASP A 222 20.79 10.59 -5.41
C ASP A 222 20.39 11.42 -4.19
N CYS A 223 19.77 12.56 -4.46
CA CYS A 223 19.20 13.48 -3.48
C CYS A 223 17.75 13.84 -3.83
N SER A 224 17.09 12.99 -4.62
CA SER A 224 15.73 13.20 -5.08
C SER A 224 14.70 13.20 -3.94
N ASN A 225 13.51 13.77 -4.18
CA ASN A 225 12.40 13.81 -3.23
C ASN A 225 12.80 14.40 -1.87
N ASN A 226 13.31 15.64 -1.90
CA ASN A 226 13.70 16.44 -0.74
C ASN A 226 13.13 17.87 -0.89
N GLN A 227 13.62 18.81 -0.08
CA GLN A 227 13.19 20.21 -0.10
C GLN A 227 14.35 21.14 -0.47
N LEU A 228 15.30 20.66 -1.29
CA LEU A 228 16.47 21.44 -1.68
C LEU A 228 16.07 22.60 -2.59
N THR A 229 16.46 23.82 -2.24
CA THR A 229 16.28 25.00 -3.08
C THR A 229 17.51 25.34 -3.93
N ASN A 230 18.66 24.78 -3.59
CA ASN A 230 19.92 24.92 -4.31
C ASN A 230 20.79 23.66 -4.15
N LEU A 231 21.61 23.38 -5.16
CA LEU A 231 22.53 22.24 -5.17
C LEU A 231 23.86 22.64 -5.85
N ASP A 232 24.91 22.84 -5.05
CA ASP A 232 26.26 23.15 -5.57
C ASP A 232 27.07 21.87 -5.74
N ILE A 233 27.31 21.48 -6.99
CA ILE A 233 28.05 20.26 -7.39
C ILE A 233 29.32 20.56 -8.18
N LYS A 234 29.80 21.82 -8.18
CA LYS A 234 30.92 22.25 -9.04
C LYS A 234 32.24 21.54 -8.74
N ASN A 235 32.41 21.04 -7.52
CA ASN A 235 33.60 20.35 -7.05
C ASN A 235 33.53 18.83 -7.25
N ASN A 236 32.35 18.28 -7.59
CA ASN A 236 32.12 16.84 -7.73
C ASN A 236 32.31 16.43 -9.20
N THR A 237 33.50 16.70 -9.74
CA THR A 237 33.83 16.52 -11.16
C THR A 237 33.86 15.06 -11.62
N GLU A 238 33.86 14.12 -10.67
CA GLU A 238 33.81 12.68 -10.90
C GLU A 238 32.39 12.13 -11.08
N LEU A 239 31.34 12.94 -10.92
CA LEU A 239 29.95 12.51 -11.05
C LEU A 239 29.66 11.92 -12.43
N GLY A 240 29.26 10.65 -12.45
CA GLY A 240 28.74 9.93 -13.60
C GLY A 240 27.22 9.77 -13.59
N GLY A 241 26.59 9.79 -12.41
CA GLY A 241 25.14 9.77 -12.26
C GLY A 241 24.68 10.80 -11.22
N LEU A 242 23.67 11.59 -11.57
CA LEU A 242 23.02 12.54 -10.70
C LEU A 242 21.50 12.38 -10.78
N ASP A 243 20.87 12.12 -9.65
CA ASP A 243 19.43 12.29 -9.45
C ASP A 243 19.17 13.35 -8.37
N CYS A 244 18.47 14.40 -8.76
CA CYS A 244 18.03 15.50 -7.91
C CYS A 244 16.55 15.84 -8.18
N ALA A 245 15.79 14.89 -8.72
CA ALA A 245 14.38 15.09 -9.05
C ALA A 245 13.50 15.35 -7.82
N THR A 246 12.31 15.92 -8.01
CA THR A 246 11.33 16.21 -6.94
C THR A 246 11.97 17.01 -5.81
N ASN A 247 12.42 18.22 -6.15
CA ASN A 247 13.00 19.20 -5.23
C ASN A 247 12.42 20.59 -5.56
N GLN A 248 13.01 21.64 -5.00
CA GLN A 248 12.61 23.04 -5.23
C GLN A 248 13.73 23.84 -5.92
N LEU A 249 14.56 23.18 -6.73
CA LEU A 249 15.70 23.82 -7.40
C LEU A 249 15.21 24.79 -8.48
N THR A 250 15.71 26.03 -8.44
CA THR A 250 15.44 27.04 -9.48
C THR A 250 16.55 27.15 -10.53
N ASP A 251 17.74 26.66 -10.18
CA ASP A 251 18.93 26.63 -11.04
C ASP A 251 19.77 25.37 -10.77
N LEU A 252 20.49 24.90 -11.78
CA LEU A 252 21.37 23.74 -11.69
C LEU A 252 22.54 23.86 -12.67
N ASP A 253 23.75 24.08 -12.15
CA ASP A 253 24.99 24.11 -12.93
C ASP A 253 25.67 22.74 -12.97
N VAL A 254 25.57 22.06 -14.12
CA VAL A 254 26.24 20.77 -14.39
C VAL A 254 27.49 20.92 -15.27
N THR A 255 27.93 22.14 -15.57
CA THR A 255 28.94 22.41 -16.61
C THR A 255 30.33 21.87 -16.26
N LYS A 256 30.61 21.57 -14.98
CA LYS A 256 31.84 20.96 -14.48
C LYS A 256 31.79 19.44 -14.42
N ASN A 257 30.61 18.84 -14.47
CA ASN A 257 30.39 17.40 -14.27
C ASN A 257 30.44 16.67 -15.64
N ILE A 258 31.55 16.80 -16.35
CA ILE A 258 31.72 16.33 -17.74
C ILE A 258 31.65 14.80 -17.91
N LYS A 259 31.72 14.07 -16.80
CA LYS A 259 31.62 12.60 -16.73
C LYS A 259 30.18 12.10 -16.64
N LEU A 260 29.19 12.98 -16.50
CA LEU A 260 27.78 12.60 -16.38
C LEU A 260 27.32 11.77 -17.59
N GLU A 261 26.82 10.58 -17.29
CA GLU A 261 26.13 9.68 -18.21
C GLU A 261 24.62 9.63 -17.94
N LEU A 262 24.20 9.90 -16.69
CA LEU A 262 22.81 9.99 -16.27
C LEU A 262 22.56 11.28 -15.51
N LEU A 263 21.55 12.04 -15.96
CA LEU A 263 21.06 13.22 -15.26
C LEU A 263 19.54 13.15 -15.12
N SER A 264 19.07 13.15 -13.88
CA SER A 264 17.67 13.31 -13.50
C SER A 264 17.52 14.56 -12.64
N CYS A 265 16.80 15.55 -13.14
CA CYS A 265 16.48 16.82 -12.48
C CYS A 265 14.99 17.17 -12.66
N SER A 266 14.16 16.15 -12.83
CA SER A 266 12.72 16.31 -13.10
C SER A 266 11.98 16.85 -11.87
N ASP A 267 10.77 17.38 -12.05
CA ASP A 267 9.93 17.86 -10.94
C ASP A 267 10.68 18.87 -10.04
N ASN A 268 11.09 19.96 -10.67
CA ASN A 268 11.81 21.09 -10.05
C ASN A 268 11.27 22.40 -10.65
N GLN A 269 11.93 23.53 -10.36
CA GLN A 269 11.55 24.86 -10.83
C GLN A 269 12.60 25.45 -11.79
N LEU A 270 13.33 24.59 -12.52
CA LEU A 270 14.40 25.03 -13.42
C LEU A 270 13.83 25.77 -14.62
N THR A 271 14.40 26.94 -14.93
CA THR A 271 14.02 27.76 -16.12
C THR A 271 14.99 27.61 -17.30
N ASN A 272 16.20 27.15 -17.00
CA ASN A 272 17.29 26.87 -17.93
C ASN A 272 18.06 25.62 -17.46
N LEU A 273 18.69 24.93 -18.41
CA LEU A 273 19.59 23.81 -18.14
C LEU A 273 20.68 23.76 -19.23
N ASP A 274 21.90 24.14 -18.88
CA ASP A 274 23.06 24.05 -19.78
C ASP A 274 23.77 22.70 -19.62
N ILE A 275 23.55 21.81 -20.60
CA ILE A 275 24.20 20.50 -20.69
C ILE A 275 25.32 20.45 -21.73
N SER A 276 25.77 21.59 -22.26
CA SER A 276 26.63 21.64 -23.45
C SER A 276 28.00 20.97 -23.28
N ASN A 277 28.48 20.81 -22.04
CA ASN A 277 29.73 20.12 -21.70
C ASN A 277 29.54 18.64 -21.34
N ASN A 278 28.30 18.19 -21.10
CA ASN A 278 27.98 16.82 -20.67
C ASN A 278 27.76 15.93 -21.90
N ILE A 279 28.78 15.83 -22.76
CA ILE A 279 28.72 15.14 -24.07
C ILE A 279 28.55 13.61 -23.95
N ASN A 280 28.84 13.06 -22.77
CA ASN A 280 28.74 11.62 -22.48
C ASN A 280 27.35 11.21 -21.96
N LEU A 281 26.39 12.13 -21.86
CA LEU A 281 25.03 11.83 -21.39
C LEU A 281 24.37 10.76 -22.26
N LYS A 282 23.89 9.70 -21.60
CA LYS A 282 23.12 8.58 -22.17
C LYS A 282 21.65 8.66 -21.79
N SER A 283 21.34 9.21 -20.61
CA SER A 283 19.96 9.41 -20.12
C SER A 283 19.78 10.81 -19.55
N LEU A 284 18.74 11.51 -20.01
CA LEU A 284 18.33 12.81 -19.49
C LEU A 284 16.85 12.80 -19.13
N HIS A 285 16.55 13.05 -17.85
CA HIS A 285 15.21 13.24 -17.32
C HIS A 285 15.12 14.65 -16.71
N CYS A 286 14.55 15.59 -17.45
CA CYS A 286 14.34 16.98 -17.02
C CYS A 286 12.88 17.39 -17.16
N PHE A 287 11.94 16.45 -17.01
CA PHE A 287 10.52 16.71 -17.18
C PHE A 287 9.92 17.45 -15.97
N ASP A 288 8.70 17.96 -16.09
CA ASP A 288 7.98 18.65 -15.00
C ASP A 288 8.85 19.80 -14.42
N ASN A 289 9.27 20.72 -15.28
CA ASN A 289 10.10 21.90 -14.97
C ASN A 289 9.57 23.13 -15.72
N GLN A 290 10.28 24.26 -15.67
CA GLN A 290 9.91 25.50 -16.36
C GLN A 290 10.89 25.86 -17.50
N LEU A 291 11.54 24.85 -18.11
CA LEU A 291 12.56 25.10 -19.13
C LEU A 291 11.94 25.77 -20.36
N THR A 292 12.55 26.86 -20.82
CA THR A 292 12.12 27.59 -22.03
C THR A 292 12.91 27.22 -23.29
N ASN A 293 14.11 26.65 -23.09
CA ASN A 293 14.99 26.15 -24.13
C ASN A 293 15.78 24.95 -23.61
N LEU A 294 16.12 24.02 -24.51
CA LEU A 294 16.97 22.88 -24.22
C LEU A 294 17.78 22.52 -25.48
N ASP A 295 19.09 22.77 -25.45
CA ASP A 295 20.00 22.40 -26.53
C ASP A 295 20.61 21.01 -26.25
N VAL A 296 20.19 20.02 -27.04
CA VAL A 296 20.69 18.64 -26.99
C VAL A 296 21.66 18.30 -28.13
N SER A 297 22.06 19.29 -28.94
CA SER A 297 22.78 19.05 -30.19
C SER A 297 24.14 18.37 -30.03
N LYS A 298 24.76 18.50 -28.84
CA LYS A 298 26.06 17.89 -28.51
C LYS A 298 25.94 16.52 -27.85
N GLN A 299 24.75 16.11 -27.41
CA GLN A 299 24.50 14.86 -26.68
C GLN A 299 24.30 13.68 -27.63
N ILE A 300 25.23 13.47 -28.56
CA ILE A 300 25.10 12.43 -29.60
C ILE A 300 25.04 10.99 -29.06
N GLU A 301 25.44 10.78 -27.80
CA GLU A 301 25.37 9.51 -27.07
C GLU A 301 24.01 9.25 -26.41
N LEU A 302 23.09 10.23 -26.44
CA LEU A 302 21.81 10.14 -25.74
C LEU A 302 20.93 9.03 -26.30
N ARG A 303 20.41 8.22 -25.39
CA ARG A 303 19.56 7.05 -25.67
C ARG A 303 18.13 7.27 -25.20
N ILE A 304 17.99 7.97 -24.07
CA ILE A 304 16.72 8.29 -23.43
C ILE A 304 16.68 9.81 -23.20
N LEU A 305 15.62 10.45 -23.70
CA LEU A 305 15.32 11.86 -23.45
C LEU A 305 13.88 12.03 -22.96
N CYS A 306 13.73 12.40 -21.69
CA CYS A 306 12.45 12.74 -21.08
C CYS A 306 12.46 14.21 -20.66
N CYS A 307 11.83 15.07 -21.45
CA CYS A 307 11.72 16.52 -21.24
C CYS A 307 10.26 17.01 -21.39
N LYS A 308 9.29 16.13 -21.08
CA LYS A 308 7.87 16.47 -21.08
C LYS A 308 7.56 17.55 -20.02
N ASP A 309 6.41 18.20 -20.14
CA ASP A 309 5.89 19.12 -19.12
C ASP A 309 6.87 20.25 -18.76
N ASN A 310 7.51 20.79 -19.80
CA ASN A 310 8.28 22.03 -19.75
C ASN A 310 7.60 23.09 -20.65
N ILE A 311 8.22 24.26 -20.79
CA ILE A 311 7.73 25.39 -21.61
C ILE A 311 8.62 25.57 -22.85
N LEU A 312 9.11 24.46 -23.44
CA LEU A 312 9.99 24.52 -24.61
C LEU A 312 9.22 25.01 -25.84
N ASN A 313 9.75 26.02 -26.53
CA ASN A 313 9.18 26.48 -27.81
C ASN A 313 9.57 25.56 -28.97
N SER A 314 10.75 24.94 -28.90
CA SER A 314 11.22 24.00 -29.89
C SER A 314 12.27 23.06 -29.33
N LEU A 315 12.39 21.87 -29.92
CA LEU A 315 13.43 20.90 -29.60
C LEU A 315 13.94 20.26 -30.89
N ASP A 316 15.27 20.26 -31.08
CA ASP A 316 15.91 19.60 -32.21
C ASP A 316 16.60 18.30 -31.77
N VAL A 317 15.99 17.17 -32.08
CA VAL A 317 16.55 15.84 -31.76
C VAL A 317 17.19 15.15 -32.97
N ARG A 318 17.29 15.82 -34.13
CA ARG A 318 17.91 15.24 -35.33
C ARG A 318 19.37 14.78 -35.10
N PRO A 319 20.20 15.44 -34.28
CA PRO A 319 21.55 14.96 -33.97
C PRO A 319 21.59 13.65 -33.16
N LEU A 320 20.49 13.27 -32.51
CA LEU A 320 20.43 12.16 -31.55
C LEU A 320 20.16 10.82 -32.25
N LEU A 321 21.17 10.30 -32.96
CA LEU A 321 21.02 9.08 -33.78
C LEU A 321 20.85 7.79 -32.94
N LYS A 322 21.27 7.82 -31.67
CA LYS A 322 21.17 6.68 -30.72
C LYS A 322 19.89 6.69 -29.88
N LEU A 323 19.02 7.67 -30.09
CA LEU A 323 17.78 7.85 -29.34
C LEU A 323 16.79 6.72 -29.64
N TRP A 324 16.33 6.03 -28.60
CA TRP A 324 15.31 4.99 -28.72
C TRP A 324 14.12 5.23 -27.78
N GLU A 325 14.26 6.07 -26.76
CA GLU A 325 13.16 6.57 -25.95
C GLU A 325 13.13 8.10 -25.95
N LEU A 326 11.97 8.65 -26.35
CA LEU A 326 11.70 10.08 -26.37
C LEU A 326 10.36 10.36 -25.70
N ARG A 327 10.34 11.25 -24.71
CA ARG A 327 9.12 11.81 -24.12
C ARG A 327 9.28 13.32 -24.03
N CYS A 328 8.64 14.07 -24.94
CA CYS A 328 8.88 15.51 -25.08
C CYS A 328 7.60 16.33 -25.26
N CYS A 329 6.44 15.82 -24.83
CA CYS A 329 5.20 16.59 -24.79
C CYS A 329 5.38 17.85 -23.93
N ASN A 330 5.38 19.04 -24.55
CA ASN A 330 5.65 20.32 -23.87
C ASN A 330 4.40 21.20 -23.82
N GLN A 331 4.35 22.12 -22.85
CA GLN A 331 3.20 22.96 -22.54
C GLN A 331 3.04 24.17 -23.45
N ALA A 332 4.09 24.56 -24.19
CA ALA A 332 3.98 25.67 -25.13
C ALA A 332 3.01 25.29 -26.26
N GLU A 333 1.99 26.12 -26.53
CA GLU A 333 0.89 25.95 -27.53
C GLU A 333 1.36 25.70 -28.98
N SER A 334 2.67 25.70 -29.18
CA SER A 334 3.35 26.05 -30.39
C SER A 334 4.67 25.29 -30.54
N PHE A 335 4.88 24.29 -29.69
CA PHE A 335 6.09 23.48 -29.62
C PHE A 335 6.42 22.83 -30.96
N ILE A 336 7.62 23.11 -31.47
CA ILE A 336 8.14 22.56 -32.72
C ILE A 336 9.14 21.46 -32.39
N LEU A 337 8.89 20.26 -32.91
CA LEU A 337 9.83 19.15 -32.80
C LEU A 337 10.48 18.89 -34.17
N PHE A 338 11.81 18.99 -34.23
CA PHE A 338 12.57 18.63 -35.42
C PHE A 338 13.00 17.17 -35.34
N LEU A 339 12.51 16.37 -36.29
CA LEU A 339 12.82 14.94 -36.44
C LEU A 339 13.37 14.67 -37.85
N THR A 340 14.19 13.62 -37.98
CA THR A 340 14.45 13.02 -39.29
C THR A 340 13.29 12.10 -39.70
N ASN A 341 13.15 11.79 -40.99
CA ASN A 341 12.13 10.83 -41.46
C ASN A 341 12.27 9.46 -40.78
N GLU A 342 13.51 9.03 -40.49
CA GLU A 342 13.77 7.78 -39.76
C GLU A 342 13.26 7.87 -38.31
N GLN A 343 13.52 8.98 -37.61
CA GLN A 343 13.03 9.20 -36.25
C GLN A 343 11.51 9.34 -36.19
N GLN A 344 10.88 9.98 -37.19
CA GLN A 344 9.42 10.07 -37.29
C GLN A 344 8.77 8.68 -37.45
N SER A 345 9.44 7.75 -38.12
CA SER A 345 8.96 6.35 -38.19
C SER A 345 9.16 5.57 -36.87
N LYS A 346 10.12 5.98 -36.03
CA LYS A 346 10.43 5.36 -34.73
C LYS A 346 9.51 5.84 -33.62
N PHE A 347 9.10 7.11 -33.65
CA PHE A 347 8.32 7.75 -32.58
C PHE A 347 6.93 8.14 -33.06
N ASN A 348 5.90 7.73 -32.32
CA ASN A 348 4.50 8.06 -32.59
C ASN A 348 4.02 9.27 -31.77
N GLU A 349 2.80 9.75 -32.03
CA GLU A 349 2.17 10.87 -31.31
C GLU A 349 2.15 10.72 -29.78
N GLY A 350 2.16 9.49 -29.24
CA GLY A 350 2.26 9.27 -27.79
C GLY A 350 3.58 9.74 -27.17
N HIS A 351 4.63 9.95 -27.96
CA HIS A 351 5.97 10.36 -27.49
C HIS A 351 6.19 11.89 -27.48
N TYR A 352 5.50 12.62 -28.37
CA TYR A 352 5.66 14.06 -28.57
C TYR A 352 4.34 14.84 -28.64
N CYS A 353 3.21 14.17 -28.42
CA CYS A 353 1.87 14.75 -28.45
C CYS A 353 1.57 15.44 -29.80
N ASN A 354 0.90 16.60 -29.78
CA ASN A 354 0.54 17.38 -30.97
C ASN A 354 1.67 18.32 -31.42
N ALA A 355 2.95 17.99 -31.16
CA ALA A 355 4.07 18.82 -31.60
C ALA A 355 3.97 19.09 -33.11
N ILE A 356 4.26 20.34 -33.51
CA ILE A 356 4.33 20.67 -34.94
C ILE A 356 5.58 19.97 -35.48
N LEU A 357 5.35 18.91 -36.26
CA LEU A 357 6.41 18.15 -36.89
C LEU A 357 6.90 18.92 -38.12
N LEU A 358 8.16 19.35 -38.09
CA LEU A 358 8.83 19.84 -39.28
C LEU A 358 9.74 18.74 -39.83
N SER A 359 9.19 17.93 -40.74
CA SER A 359 9.97 17.14 -41.68
C SER A 359 10.22 18.00 -42.93
N THR A 360 11.48 18.23 -43.29
CA THR A 360 11.89 18.96 -44.50
C THR A 360 11.28 18.26 -45.73
N ASP A 361 10.45 18.91 -46.55
CA ASP A 361 10.96 19.53 -47.78
C ASP A 361 10.17 20.76 -48.31
N PHE A 362 8.94 21.07 -47.85
CA PHE A 362 8.17 22.23 -48.34
C PHE A 362 7.31 22.89 -47.24
N LEU A 363 7.43 24.22 -47.07
CA LEU A 363 6.63 25.02 -46.13
C LEU A 363 5.20 25.24 -46.60
N ILE A 364 5.00 25.30 -47.93
CA ILE A 364 3.70 25.56 -48.55
C ILE A 364 3.32 24.35 -49.40
N THR A 365 2.17 23.77 -49.11
CA THR A 365 1.64 22.58 -49.77
C THR A 365 0.32 22.85 -50.49
N ASP A 366 -0.48 23.83 -50.05
CA ASP A 366 -1.77 24.17 -50.68
C ASP A 366 -1.61 24.70 -52.13
N PRO A 367 -2.27 24.09 -53.14
CA PRO A 367 -2.12 24.48 -54.54
C PRO A 367 -2.60 25.91 -54.87
N GLN A 368 -3.65 26.41 -54.23
CA GLN A 368 -4.17 27.76 -54.49
C GLN A 368 -3.26 28.82 -53.87
N LEU A 369 -2.77 28.55 -52.66
CA LEU A 369 -1.78 29.38 -51.99
C LEU A 369 -0.46 29.41 -52.76
N LYS A 370 0.02 28.27 -53.28
CA LYS A 370 1.17 28.22 -54.19
C LYS A 370 0.96 29.09 -55.43
N ALA A 371 -0.18 28.95 -56.10
CA ALA A 371 -0.50 29.77 -57.27
C ALA A 371 -0.54 31.27 -56.94
N TRP A 372 -1.08 31.63 -55.77
CA TRP A 372 -1.08 32.99 -55.28
C TRP A 372 0.33 33.52 -54.99
N ILE A 373 1.15 32.75 -54.26
CA ILE A 373 2.55 33.09 -53.92
C ILE A 373 3.36 33.31 -55.20
N LYS A 374 3.18 32.47 -56.22
CA LYS A 374 3.84 32.60 -57.51
C LYS A 374 3.53 33.94 -58.20
N LEU A 375 2.26 34.38 -58.13
CA LEU A 375 1.79 35.62 -58.74
C LEU A 375 2.09 36.87 -57.91
N ASN A 376 2.40 36.71 -56.61
CA ASN A 376 2.57 37.80 -55.64
C ASN A 376 3.90 37.69 -54.87
N SER A 377 4.95 37.18 -55.51
CA SER A 377 6.26 36.98 -54.88
C SER A 377 6.92 38.29 -54.44
N ASP A 378 6.52 39.42 -55.04
CA ASP A 378 6.89 40.78 -54.64
C ASP A 378 6.42 41.12 -53.22
N LYS A 379 5.33 40.51 -52.74
CA LYS A 379 4.83 40.67 -51.37
C LYS A 379 5.62 39.85 -50.34
N LEU A 380 6.53 38.98 -50.78
CA LEU A 380 7.38 38.12 -49.94
C LEU A 380 8.86 38.45 -50.14
N PRO A 381 9.32 39.64 -49.71
CA PRO A 381 10.66 40.12 -50.02
C PRO A 381 11.73 39.18 -49.46
N LYS A 382 12.71 38.82 -50.31
CA LYS A 382 13.85 37.94 -49.99
C LYS A 382 13.48 36.46 -49.72
N VAL A 383 12.22 36.09 -49.88
CA VAL A 383 11.80 34.69 -49.85
C VAL A 383 12.06 34.08 -51.24
N VAL A 384 12.78 32.97 -51.29
CA VAL A 384 13.03 32.21 -52.52
C VAL A 384 11.82 31.31 -52.76
N VAL A 385 11.08 31.62 -53.81
CA VAL A 385 9.87 30.91 -54.27
C VAL A 385 10.24 30.00 -55.45
N ASN A 386 9.81 28.74 -55.40
CA ASN A 386 10.02 27.75 -56.45
C ASN A 386 9.15 28.04 -57.69
N GLU A 387 9.43 27.39 -58.82
CA GLU A 387 8.66 27.56 -60.06
C GLU A 387 7.17 27.22 -59.93
N ASP A 388 6.81 26.32 -59.00
CA ASP A 388 5.43 25.95 -58.70
C ASP A 388 4.74 26.89 -57.69
N GLY A 389 5.46 27.87 -57.15
CA GLY A 389 4.97 28.75 -56.07
C GLY A 389 5.21 28.20 -54.66
N GLY A 390 5.85 27.04 -54.50
CA GLY A 390 6.23 26.50 -53.21
C GLY A 390 7.39 27.26 -52.56
N ILE A 391 7.46 27.22 -51.23
CA ILE A 391 8.58 27.76 -50.45
C ILE A 391 9.23 26.59 -49.71
N THR A 392 10.55 26.44 -49.82
CA THR A 392 11.31 25.41 -49.08
C THR A 392 11.66 25.90 -47.68
N GLY A 393 11.75 24.98 -46.72
CA GLY A 393 12.04 25.26 -45.30
C GLY A 393 13.50 25.63 -45.00
N THR A 394 14.17 26.36 -45.88
CA THR A 394 15.55 26.80 -45.67
C THR A 394 15.60 27.90 -44.61
N THR A 395 16.72 27.99 -43.87
CA THR A 395 16.95 29.06 -42.88
C THR A 395 16.76 30.45 -43.49
N THR A 396 17.22 30.66 -44.72
CA THR A 396 17.05 31.91 -45.46
C THR A 396 15.59 32.27 -45.68
N ASN A 397 14.75 31.30 -46.09
CA ASN A 397 13.32 31.54 -46.30
C ASN A 397 12.58 31.78 -44.98
N LEU A 398 12.89 31.02 -43.94
CA LEU A 398 12.28 31.20 -42.61
C LEU A 398 12.64 32.56 -42.00
N GLU A 399 13.91 33.00 -42.11
CA GLU A 399 14.32 34.33 -41.66
C GLU A 399 13.69 35.46 -42.46
N ALA A 400 13.51 35.27 -43.78
CA ALA A 400 12.86 36.26 -44.63
C ALA A 400 11.36 36.38 -44.30
N LEU A 401 10.65 35.25 -44.17
CA LEU A 401 9.25 35.20 -43.76
C LEU A 401 9.05 35.83 -42.38
N ALA A 402 9.93 35.55 -41.42
CA ALA A 402 9.82 36.06 -40.06
C ALA A 402 9.97 37.59 -39.94
N LYS A 403 10.54 38.25 -40.96
CA LYS A 403 10.74 39.71 -41.01
C LYS A 403 9.57 40.45 -41.67
N ILE A 404 8.58 39.74 -42.21
CA ILE A 404 7.43 40.38 -42.87
C ILE A 404 6.49 40.94 -41.81
N GLU A 405 6.23 42.26 -41.87
CA GLU A 405 5.35 42.96 -40.94
C GLU A 405 3.95 43.25 -41.52
N ASN A 406 3.79 43.19 -42.84
CA ASN A 406 2.53 43.50 -43.51
C ASN A 406 2.28 42.47 -44.61
N LEU A 407 1.09 41.87 -44.62
CA LEU A 407 0.67 40.94 -45.67
C LEU A 407 -0.75 41.29 -46.15
N GLU A 408 -0.88 41.48 -47.46
CA GLU A 408 -2.16 41.79 -48.11
C GLU A 408 -2.47 40.75 -49.20
N CYS A 409 -3.60 40.08 -49.07
CA CYS A 409 -4.04 38.96 -49.89
C CYS A 409 -5.55 39.01 -50.18
N THR A 410 -6.11 40.20 -50.36
CA THR A 410 -7.55 40.44 -50.59
C THR A 410 -7.99 40.12 -52.04
N HIS A 411 -9.14 39.46 -52.24
CA HIS A 411 -9.74 39.08 -53.53
C HIS A 411 -9.02 38.00 -54.38
N PHE A 412 -8.51 36.93 -53.76
CA PHE A 412 -7.78 35.88 -54.48
C PHE A 412 -8.41 34.49 -54.41
N ASN A 413 -9.62 34.37 -53.87
CA ASN A 413 -10.32 33.09 -53.67
C ASN A 413 -9.48 32.07 -52.88
N LEU A 414 -8.62 32.53 -51.97
CA LEU A 414 -7.85 31.65 -51.09
C LEU A 414 -8.79 30.87 -50.17
N VAL A 415 -8.59 29.56 -50.04
CA VAL A 415 -9.29 28.71 -49.07
C VAL A 415 -8.49 28.53 -47.78
N LYS A 416 -7.15 28.67 -47.86
CA LYS A 416 -6.23 28.60 -46.72
C LYS A 416 -5.08 29.60 -46.87
N ILE A 417 -4.60 30.15 -45.76
CA ILE A 417 -3.39 31.01 -45.73
C ILE A 417 -2.44 30.68 -44.58
N ASP A 418 -2.85 29.84 -43.64
CA ASP A 418 -2.16 29.57 -42.37
C ASP A 418 -0.78 28.94 -42.57
N GLU A 419 -0.60 28.15 -43.63
CA GLU A 419 0.69 27.58 -44.03
C GLU A 419 1.76 28.67 -44.26
N LEU A 420 1.34 29.86 -44.69
CA LEU A 420 2.23 30.98 -44.95
C LEU A 420 2.40 31.87 -43.71
N ILE A 421 1.30 32.31 -43.11
CA ILE A 421 1.34 33.31 -42.03
C ILE A 421 1.88 32.76 -40.70
N ARG A 422 1.85 31.44 -40.49
CA ARG A 422 2.47 30.79 -39.30
C ARG A 422 3.98 31.01 -39.21
N HIS A 423 4.61 31.36 -40.33
CA HIS A 423 6.04 31.67 -40.43
C HIS A 423 6.33 33.18 -40.39
N MET A 424 5.34 34.02 -40.08
CA MET A 424 5.45 35.48 -40.02
C MET A 424 5.14 36.03 -38.61
N PRO A 425 5.93 35.70 -37.57
CA PRO A 425 5.69 36.17 -36.21
C PRO A 425 5.80 37.69 -36.00
N SER A 426 6.42 38.42 -36.94
CA SER A 426 6.53 39.89 -36.88
C SER A 426 5.35 40.62 -37.53
N LEU A 427 4.33 39.89 -37.99
CA LEU A 427 3.20 40.47 -38.71
C LEU A 427 2.40 41.42 -37.80
N LYS A 428 2.32 42.69 -38.21
CA LYS A 428 1.56 43.77 -37.55
C LYS A 428 0.25 44.06 -38.25
N LYS A 429 0.19 43.85 -39.58
CA LYS A 429 -1.03 43.99 -40.36
C LYS A 429 -1.27 42.76 -41.24
N LEU A 430 -2.47 42.18 -41.12
CA LEU A 430 -2.96 41.15 -42.02
C LEU A 430 -4.26 41.60 -42.67
N GLU A 431 -4.27 41.65 -44.00
CA GLU A 431 -5.43 42.01 -44.81
C GLU A 431 -5.76 40.87 -45.78
N CYS A 432 -6.82 40.12 -45.48
CA CYS A 432 -7.25 38.92 -46.19
C CYS A 432 -8.75 38.93 -46.53
N ASN A 433 -9.32 40.12 -46.78
CA ASN A 433 -10.73 40.28 -47.07
C ASN A 433 -11.14 39.62 -48.40
N ASN A 434 -12.43 39.28 -48.54
CA ASN A 434 -13.02 38.81 -49.80
C ASN A 434 -12.30 37.59 -50.40
N ASN A 435 -12.02 36.59 -49.56
CA ASN A 435 -11.54 35.28 -50.00
C ASN A 435 -12.59 34.20 -49.67
N SER A 436 -12.19 32.94 -49.70
CA SER A 436 -13.03 31.79 -49.33
C SER A 436 -12.42 31.03 -48.14
N LEU A 437 -11.75 31.76 -47.23
CA LEU A 437 -11.08 31.16 -46.08
C LEU A 437 -12.11 30.45 -45.20
N ILE A 438 -11.87 29.17 -44.92
CA ILE A 438 -12.70 28.35 -44.03
C ILE A 438 -12.14 28.30 -42.61
N GLU A 439 -10.82 28.48 -42.49
CA GLU A 439 -10.07 28.58 -41.24
C GLU A 439 -9.09 29.76 -41.34
N LEU A 440 -8.76 30.35 -40.19
CA LEU A 440 -7.73 31.37 -40.06
C LEU A 440 -7.11 31.26 -38.65
N ASP A 441 -5.91 30.70 -38.58
CA ASP A 441 -5.12 30.53 -37.35
C ASP A 441 -4.13 31.69 -37.21
N LEU A 442 -4.34 32.51 -36.17
CA LEU A 442 -3.53 33.69 -35.87
C LEU A 442 -2.63 33.50 -34.63
N SER A 443 -2.52 32.28 -34.11
CA SER A 443 -1.75 31.96 -32.89
C SER A 443 -0.29 32.40 -32.96
N LYS A 444 0.31 32.41 -34.16
CA LYS A 444 1.69 32.85 -34.38
C LYS A 444 1.84 34.34 -34.64
N ASN A 445 0.74 35.08 -34.81
CA ASN A 445 0.74 36.47 -35.24
C ASN A 445 0.32 37.43 -34.10
N ILE A 446 0.75 37.16 -32.87
CA ILE A 446 0.41 37.92 -31.65
C ILE A 446 0.80 39.41 -31.68
N LYS A 447 1.67 39.81 -32.61
CA LYS A 447 2.06 41.20 -32.85
C LYS A 447 1.09 41.97 -33.76
N LEU A 448 0.01 41.32 -34.21
CA LEU A 448 -1.00 41.99 -35.04
C LEU A 448 -1.61 43.16 -34.29
N GLU A 449 -1.52 44.32 -34.93
CA GLU A 449 -2.17 45.57 -34.55
C GLU A 449 -3.46 45.75 -35.37
N ASN A 450 -3.47 45.28 -36.63
CA ASN A 450 -4.58 45.45 -37.57
C ASN A 450 -4.96 44.12 -38.24
N LEU A 451 -6.21 43.71 -38.10
CA LEU A 451 -6.76 42.52 -38.75
C LEU A 451 -8.01 42.85 -39.58
N TYR A 452 -7.90 42.64 -40.89
CA TYR A 452 -9.02 42.80 -41.82
C TYR A 452 -9.28 41.48 -42.55
N CYS A 453 -10.29 40.73 -42.10
CA CYS A 453 -10.58 39.38 -42.57
C CYS A 453 -12.08 39.18 -42.90
N SER A 454 -12.74 40.23 -43.36
CA SER A 454 -14.18 40.24 -43.71
C SER A 454 -14.46 39.55 -45.05
N ASN A 455 -15.70 39.12 -45.25
CA ASN A 455 -16.19 38.42 -46.44
C ASN A 455 -15.41 37.13 -46.75
N ASN A 456 -15.15 36.33 -45.72
CA ASN A 456 -14.72 34.94 -45.84
C ASN A 456 -15.82 33.96 -45.38
N GLN A 457 -15.52 32.66 -45.38
CA GLN A 457 -16.39 31.57 -44.95
C GLN A 457 -15.98 31.02 -43.56
N LEU A 458 -15.40 31.88 -42.71
CA LEU A 458 -14.97 31.51 -41.37
C LEU A 458 -16.19 31.20 -40.50
N THR A 459 -16.24 29.98 -39.95
CA THR A 459 -17.28 29.54 -39.01
C THR A 459 -16.94 29.94 -37.57
N LYS A 460 -15.64 30.11 -37.28
CA LYS A 460 -15.11 30.57 -36.00
C LYS A 460 -13.84 31.39 -36.22
N LEU A 461 -13.56 32.32 -35.33
CA LEU A 461 -12.26 33.00 -35.24
C LEU A 461 -11.93 33.26 -33.77
N ASP A 462 -10.70 32.91 -33.38
CA ASP A 462 -10.15 33.24 -32.07
C ASP A 462 -9.11 34.34 -32.20
N ILE A 463 -9.34 35.46 -31.52
CA ILE A 463 -8.38 36.57 -31.45
C ILE A 463 -7.95 36.87 -30.01
N SER A 464 -8.24 35.99 -29.06
CA SER A 464 -7.95 36.21 -27.64
C SER A 464 -6.47 36.47 -27.35
N LEU A 465 -5.57 35.86 -28.12
CA LEU A 465 -4.12 36.05 -28.04
C LEU A 465 -3.61 37.36 -28.66
N LEU A 466 -4.44 38.08 -29.42
CA LEU A 466 -4.07 39.32 -30.12
C LEU A 466 -4.27 40.53 -29.20
N THR A 467 -3.45 40.63 -28.15
CA THR A 467 -3.56 41.67 -27.12
C THR A 467 -3.24 43.08 -27.63
N ASN A 468 -2.39 43.18 -28.66
CA ASN A 468 -2.01 44.43 -29.32
C ASN A 468 -3.00 44.91 -30.39
N LEU A 469 -4.06 44.14 -30.64
CA LEU A 469 -4.98 44.44 -31.73
C LEU A 469 -5.71 45.76 -31.45
N ALA A 470 -5.49 46.74 -32.32
CA ALA A 470 -6.08 48.08 -32.26
C ALA A 470 -7.26 48.19 -33.24
N GLU A 471 -7.18 47.56 -34.41
CA GLU A 471 -8.24 47.56 -35.40
C GLU A 471 -8.67 46.14 -35.81
N LEU A 472 -9.99 45.93 -35.82
CA LEU A 472 -10.63 44.68 -36.26
C LEU A 472 -11.75 44.99 -37.26
N LYS A 473 -11.70 44.34 -38.44
CA LYS A 473 -12.86 44.19 -39.35
C LYS A 473 -13.03 42.73 -39.73
N CYS A 474 -13.98 42.06 -39.09
CA CYS A 474 -14.18 40.62 -39.18
C CYS A 474 -15.67 40.28 -39.40
N CYS A 475 -16.25 40.80 -40.47
CA CYS A 475 -17.61 40.47 -40.86
C CYS A 475 -17.61 39.29 -41.83
N ASN A 476 -17.91 38.09 -41.34
CA ASN A 476 -17.88 36.85 -42.13
C ASN A 476 -19.29 36.37 -42.53
N GLN A 477 -19.34 35.59 -43.61
CA GLN A 477 -20.60 35.23 -44.29
C GLN A 477 -21.17 33.87 -43.85
N ALA A 478 -20.43 33.10 -43.04
CA ALA A 478 -20.89 31.83 -42.53
C ALA A 478 -22.00 32.04 -41.48
N GLU A 479 -23.08 31.28 -41.59
CA GLU A 479 -24.17 31.28 -40.61
C GLU A 479 -23.66 30.82 -39.25
N GLY A 480 -23.98 31.55 -38.18
CA GLY A 480 -23.56 31.23 -36.82
C GLY A 480 -22.08 31.49 -36.52
N PHE A 481 -21.42 32.41 -37.26
CA PHE A 481 -20.03 32.81 -37.01
C PHE A 481 -19.78 33.15 -35.53
N ILE A 482 -18.84 32.44 -34.91
CA ILE A 482 -18.44 32.61 -33.52
C ILE A 482 -17.13 33.39 -33.43
N LEU A 483 -17.12 34.45 -32.61
CA LEU A 483 -15.92 35.23 -32.34
C LEU A 483 -15.53 35.12 -30.85
N HIS A 484 -14.32 34.63 -30.59
CA HIS A 484 -13.77 34.58 -29.24
C HIS A 484 -13.03 35.89 -28.92
N LEU A 485 -13.52 36.60 -27.90
CA LEU A 485 -12.95 37.84 -27.37
C LEU A 485 -12.67 37.69 -25.87
N THR A 486 -11.53 38.20 -25.41
CA THR A 486 -11.31 38.41 -23.98
C THR A 486 -12.21 39.51 -23.43
N ASN A 487 -12.38 39.59 -22.11
CA ASN A 487 -13.16 40.67 -21.48
C ASN A 487 -12.59 42.06 -21.81
N GLU A 488 -11.26 42.19 -21.92
CA GLU A 488 -10.62 43.43 -22.35
C GLU A 488 -10.97 43.78 -23.80
N GLN A 489 -10.91 42.82 -24.72
CA GLN A 489 -11.25 43.02 -26.13
C GLN A 489 -12.74 43.33 -26.35
N LYS A 490 -13.63 42.75 -25.54
CA LYS A 490 -15.07 43.08 -25.52
C LYS A 490 -15.32 44.56 -25.20
N SER A 491 -14.41 45.21 -24.47
CA SER A 491 -14.48 46.65 -24.20
C SER A 491 -13.91 47.51 -25.34
N LYS A 492 -13.01 46.95 -26.18
CA LYS A 492 -12.36 47.64 -27.30
C LYS A 492 -13.16 47.56 -28.60
N PHE A 493 -13.87 46.44 -28.85
CA PHE A 493 -14.57 46.18 -30.10
C PHE A 493 -16.07 46.05 -29.92
N ASN A 494 -16.84 46.54 -30.89
CA ASN A 494 -18.29 46.53 -30.87
C ASN A 494 -18.87 45.74 -32.05
N GLU A 495 -20.19 45.61 -32.09
CA GLU A 495 -20.92 44.84 -33.09
C GLU A 495 -20.59 45.23 -34.55
N ALA A 496 -20.21 46.49 -34.83
CA ALA A 496 -19.82 46.91 -36.17
C ALA A 496 -18.45 46.33 -36.61
N ASN A 497 -17.59 45.91 -35.66
CA ASN A 497 -16.31 45.28 -35.97
C ASN A 497 -16.45 43.82 -36.42
N TYR A 498 -17.52 43.13 -36.01
CA TYR A 498 -17.70 41.68 -36.23
C TYR A 498 -19.13 41.28 -36.66
N CYS A 499 -19.96 42.25 -37.04
CA CYS A 499 -21.28 42.08 -37.65
C CYS A 499 -22.22 41.12 -36.90
N GLY A 500 -22.32 41.23 -35.57
CA GLY A 500 -23.25 40.42 -34.77
C GLY A 500 -22.82 38.97 -34.53
N ALA A 501 -21.51 38.66 -34.68
CA ALA A 501 -20.94 37.37 -34.29
C ALA A 501 -21.36 36.94 -32.88
N ILE A 502 -21.59 35.64 -32.68
CA ILE A 502 -21.95 35.08 -31.37
C ILE A 502 -20.72 35.14 -30.45
N LEU A 503 -20.85 35.81 -29.30
CA LEU A 503 -19.77 35.93 -28.31
C LEU A 503 -19.72 34.72 -27.38
N TYR A 504 -18.52 34.20 -27.17
CA TYR A 504 -18.26 33.02 -26.35
C TYR A 504 -18.29 33.32 -24.83
N THR A 505 -18.96 32.49 -24.03
CA THR A 505 -18.85 32.41 -22.56
C THR A 505 -18.73 30.95 -22.12
N GLU A 506 -17.67 30.63 -21.40
CA GLU A 506 -17.33 29.27 -20.99
C GLU A 506 -17.90 28.94 -19.59
N LEU A 507 -18.55 27.77 -19.44
CA LEU A 507 -19.13 27.29 -18.16
C LEU A 507 -18.12 26.52 -17.31
N ILE A 508 -17.19 25.81 -17.96
CA ILE A 508 -16.20 24.96 -17.32
C ILE A 508 -14.84 25.59 -17.54
N THR A 509 -14.21 26.07 -16.46
CA THR A 509 -12.90 26.71 -16.50
C THR A 509 -11.80 25.84 -15.91
N ASP A 510 -12.15 24.88 -15.06
CA ASP A 510 -11.18 23.96 -14.44
C ASP A 510 -10.50 23.04 -15.50
N PRO A 511 -9.17 23.11 -15.66
CA PRO A 511 -8.46 22.35 -16.69
C PRO A 511 -8.54 20.83 -16.53
N GLN A 512 -8.57 20.33 -15.30
CA GLN A 512 -8.62 18.90 -15.01
C GLN A 512 -10.01 18.34 -15.32
N LEU A 513 -11.06 19.10 -14.97
CA LEU A 513 -12.44 18.82 -15.32
C LEU A 513 -12.66 18.90 -16.83
N LYS A 514 -12.08 19.88 -17.53
CA LYS A 514 -12.09 19.93 -19.00
C LYS A 514 -11.47 18.66 -19.60
N ALA A 515 -10.28 18.27 -19.14
CA ALA A 515 -9.62 17.05 -19.62
C ALA A 515 -10.46 15.79 -19.36
N TRP A 516 -11.10 15.71 -18.19
CA TRP A 516 -12.02 14.64 -17.85
C TRP A 516 -13.25 14.63 -18.78
N ILE A 517 -13.89 15.78 -18.98
CA ILE A 517 -15.06 15.93 -19.86
C ILE A 517 -14.73 15.52 -21.29
N LYS A 518 -13.57 15.97 -21.81
CA LYS A 518 -13.07 15.61 -23.15
C LYS A 518 -12.96 14.09 -23.33
N SER A 519 -12.50 13.39 -22.31
CA SER A 519 -12.35 11.94 -22.31
C SER A 519 -13.67 11.19 -22.07
N ASN A 520 -14.70 11.87 -21.55
CA ASN A 520 -15.95 11.28 -21.07
C ASN A 520 -17.21 11.86 -21.75
N THR A 521 -17.11 12.43 -22.95
CA THR A 521 -18.23 13.07 -23.67
C THR A 521 -19.49 12.19 -23.79
N LYS A 522 -19.34 10.86 -23.86
CA LYS A 522 -20.47 9.90 -23.88
C LYS A 522 -21.36 9.96 -22.63
N LYS A 523 -20.80 10.41 -21.50
CA LYS A 523 -21.53 10.57 -20.23
C LYS A 523 -22.36 11.86 -20.17
N LEU A 524 -22.18 12.75 -21.13
CA LEU A 524 -22.88 14.04 -21.25
C LEU A 524 -23.70 14.08 -22.55
N PRO A 525 -24.80 13.29 -22.64
CA PRO A 525 -25.55 13.16 -23.88
C PRO A 525 -26.17 14.51 -24.28
N LYS A 526 -26.02 14.87 -25.56
CA LYS A 526 -26.53 16.12 -26.16
C LYS A 526 -25.88 17.40 -25.65
N VAL A 527 -24.88 17.32 -24.77
CA VAL A 527 -24.03 18.46 -24.40
C VAL A 527 -22.98 18.63 -25.49
N VAL A 528 -22.89 19.83 -26.04
CA VAL A 528 -21.86 20.22 -27.00
C VAL A 528 -20.59 20.58 -26.22
N VAL A 529 -19.61 19.69 -26.32
CA VAL A 529 -18.30 19.80 -25.68
C VAL A 529 -17.28 20.33 -26.69
N ASN A 530 -16.49 21.31 -26.26
CA ASN A 530 -15.44 21.93 -27.05
C ASN A 530 -14.24 20.99 -27.25
N ALA A 531 -13.34 21.33 -28.17
CA ALA A 531 -12.14 20.53 -28.44
C ALA A 531 -11.17 20.44 -27.24
N ASP A 532 -11.19 21.42 -26.35
CA ASP A 532 -10.42 21.46 -25.10
C ASP A 532 -11.15 20.73 -23.94
N GLY A 533 -12.39 20.30 -24.12
CA GLY A 533 -13.23 19.72 -23.08
C GLY A 533 -14.09 20.72 -22.31
N GLY A 534 -14.00 22.02 -22.64
CA GLY A 534 -14.91 23.02 -22.10
C GLY A 534 -16.36 22.79 -22.53
N ILE A 535 -17.30 23.37 -21.79
CA ILE A 535 -18.71 23.44 -22.16
C ILE A 535 -19.09 24.91 -22.21
N THR A 536 -19.75 25.33 -23.29
CA THR A 536 -20.23 26.71 -23.45
C THR A 536 -21.58 26.92 -22.80
N GLY A 537 -21.83 28.16 -22.36
CA GLY A 537 -23.08 28.60 -21.72
C GLY A 537 -24.30 28.73 -22.63
N THR A 538 -24.38 27.96 -23.71
CA THR A 538 -25.51 28.02 -24.63
C THR A 538 -26.79 27.44 -23.99
N THR A 539 -27.95 27.94 -24.40
CA THR A 539 -29.25 27.40 -23.95
C THR A 539 -29.35 25.90 -24.20
N THR A 540 -28.84 25.41 -25.33
CA THR A 540 -28.79 23.98 -25.67
C THR A 540 -28.00 23.17 -24.64
N ASN A 541 -26.81 23.65 -24.25
CA ASN A 541 -25.97 22.96 -23.27
C ASN A 541 -26.60 22.97 -21.87
N LEU A 542 -27.15 24.10 -21.43
CA LEU A 542 -27.82 24.20 -20.14
C LEU A 542 -29.05 23.29 -20.07
N GLU A 543 -29.87 23.23 -21.13
CA GLU A 543 -31.00 22.31 -21.22
C GLU A 543 -30.57 20.84 -21.27
N ALA A 544 -29.44 20.52 -21.91
CA ALA A 544 -28.90 19.17 -21.97
C ALA A 544 -28.37 18.72 -20.60
N LEU A 545 -27.59 19.57 -19.92
CA LEU A 545 -27.07 19.32 -18.57
C LEU A 545 -28.21 19.16 -17.57
N ALA A 546 -29.25 19.99 -17.65
CA ALA A 546 -30.42 19.87 -16.77
C ALA A 546 -31.23 18.57 -16.95
N LYS A 547 -31.08 17.85 -18.07
CA LYS A 547 -31.75 16.56 -18.32
C LYS A 547 -30.97 15.36 -17.79
N ILE A 548 -29.74 15.55 -17.29
CA ILE A 548 -28.92 14.46 -16.79
C ILE A 548 -29.41 14.07 -15.39
N GLU A 549 -29.90 12.83 -15.27
CA GLU A 549 -30.35 12.26 -13.99
C GLU A 549 -29.28 11.38 -13.31
N LYS A 550 -28.27 10.95 -14.06
CA LYS A 550 -27.18 10.11 -13.56
C LYS A 550 -25.84 10.55 -14.14
N LEU A 551 -24.85 10.74 -13.26
CA LEU A 551 -23.48 11.07 -13.64
C LEU A 551 -22.49 10.13 -12.93
N GLU A 552 -21.55 9.60 -13.69
CA GLU A 552 -20.47 8.74 -13.17
C GLU A 552 -19.09 9.33 -13.52
N CYS A 553 -18.38 9.87 -12.53
CA CYS A 553 -17.04 10.42 -12.62
C CYS A 553 -16.07 9.54 -11.83
N ILE A 554 -15.57 8.45 -12.41
CA ILE A 554 -14.77 7.43 -11.67
C ILE A 554 -13.34 7.31 -12.21
N ASN A 555 -12.41 6.93 -11.34
CA ASN A 555 -11.03 6.54 -11.66
C ASN A 555 -10.21 7.63 -12.38
N SER A 556 -10.40 8.89 -12.02
CA SER A 556 -9.60 10.01 -12.51
C SER A 556 -8.69 10.51 -11.39
N SER A 557 -7.46 9.98 -11.32
CA SER A 557 -6.48 10.34 -10.29
C SER A 557 -6.12 11.84 -10.28
N THR A 558 -6.45 12.56 -11.34
CA THR A 558 -6.19 13.99 -11.50
C THR A 558 -7.42 14.87 -11.26
N LEU A 559 -8.61 14.35 -10.98
CA LEU A 559 -9.81 15.18 -10.86
C LEU A 559 -9.98 15.67 -9.42
N VAL A 560 -9.82 16.98 -9.19
CA VAL A 560 -9.87 17.61 -7.84
C VAL A 560 -11.19 18.29 -7.49
N SER A 561 -11.99 18.67 -8.49
CA SER A 561 -13.34 19.20 -8.30
C SER A 561 -14.22 18.87 -9.51
N ILE A 562 -15.55 18.75 -9.30
CA ILE A 562 -16.56 18.59 -10.35
C ILE A 562 -17.68 19.64 -10.25
N ASP A 563 -17.55 20.60 -9.34
CA ASP A 563 -18.62 21.48 -8.91
C ASP A 563 -19.12 22.40 -10.04
N GLU A 564 -18.20 22.87 -10.89
CA GLU A 564 -18.53 23.67 -12.09
C GLU A 564 -19.49 22.93 -13.04
N LEU A 565 -19.41 21.60 -13.08
CA LEU A 565 -20.26 20.76 -13.93
C LEU A 565 -21.59 20.44 -13.25
N ILE A 566 -21.56 19.92 -12.02
CA ILE A 566 -22.76 19.39 -11.35
C ILE A 566 -23.73 20.48 -10.88
N ARG A 567 -23.26 21.73 -10.66
CA ARG A 567 -24.13 22.89 -10.37
C ARG A 567 -25.18 23.16 -11.46
N HIS A 568 -24.94 22.65 -12.67
CA HIS A 568 -25.83 22.80 -13.83
C HIS A 568 -26.73 21.56 -14.07
N MET A 569 -26.76 20.60 -13.14
CA MET A 569 -27.55 19.36 -13.23
C MET A 569 -28.60 19.27 -12.10
N PRO A 570 -29.61 20.15 -12.06
CA PRO A 570 -30.59 20.20 -10.97
C PRO A 570 -31.45 18.93 -10.82
N ASN A 571 -31.60 18.13 -11.88
CA ASN A 571 -32.40 16.89 -11.87
C ASN A 571 -31.55 15.63 -11.61
N LEU A 572 -30.29 15.79 -11.17
CA LEU A 572 -29.39 14.68 -10.88
C LEU A 572 -29.92 13.86 -9.68
N LYS A 573 -30.19 12.57 -9.92
CA LYS A 573 -30.69 11.59 -8.94
C LYS A 573 -29.59 10.67 -8.43
N THR A 574 -28.59 10.39 -9.27
CA THR A 574 -27.47 9.51 -8.95
C THR A 574 -26.14 10.17 -9.32
N LEU A 575 -25.26 10.35 -8.35
CA LEU A 575 -23.90 10.83 -8.55
C LEU A 575 -22.90 9.79 -8.03
N VAL A 576 -22.06 9.28 -8.92
CA VAL A 576 -20.99 8.33 -8.58
C VAL A 576 -19.65 8.98 -8.94
N CYS A 577 -18.95 9.53 -7.96
CA CYS A 577 -17.68 10.21 -8.09
C CYS A 577 -16.54 9.57 -7.28
N TYR A 578 -16.54 8.23 -7.16
CA TYR A 578 -15.56 7.50 -6.35
C TYR A 578 -14.19 7.31 -7.04
N SER A 579 -13.13 7.11 -6.24
CA SER A 579 -11.75 6.90 -6.71
C SER A 579 -11.23 8.03 -7.60
N ASN A 580 -11.30 9.26 -7.11
CA ASN A 580 -10.63 10.42 -7.70
C ASN A 580 -9.77 11.12 -6.64
N SER A 581 -9.45 12.40 -6.85
CA SER A 581 -8.69 13.25 -5.93
C SER A 581 -9.53 14.45 -5.47
N LEU A 582 -10.86 14.28 -5.35
CA LEU A 582 -11.75 15.39 -5.02
C LEU A 582 -11.43 15.94 -3.62
N ILE A 583 -11.13 17.23 -3.53
CA ILE A 583 -10.88 17.93 -2.27
C ILE A 583 -12.16 18.61 -1.74
N GLU A 584 -13.10 18.89 -2.63
CA GLU A 584 -14.40 19.49 -2.36
C GLU A 584 -15.49 18.84 -3.21
N LEU A 585 -16.74 18.97 -2.76
CA LEU A 585 -17.92 18.49 -3.47
C LEU A 585 -19.17 19.27 -3.04
N ASP A 586 -19.57 20.26 -3.85
CA ASP A 586 -20.81 21.04 -3.65
C ASP A 586 -21.99 20.44 -4.42
N ILE A 587 -22.81 19.68 -3.69
CA ILE A 587 -24.05 19.05 -4.17
C ILE A 587 -25.32 19.83 -3.79
N SER A 588 -25.19 21.09 -3.36
CA SER A 588 -26.33 21.88 -2.85
C SER A 588 -27.41 22.16 -3.92
N ASN A 589 -27.04 22.16 -5.20
CA ASN A 589 -27.94 22.35 -6.33
C ASN A 589 -28.61 21.04 -6.80
N ASN A 590 -28.12 19.87 -6.36
CA ASN A 590 -28.60 18.57 -6.79
C ASN A 590 -29.65 18.01 -5.81
N ILE A 591 -30.73 18.77 -5.60
CA ILE A 591 -31.76 18.49 -4.59
C ILE A 591 -32.56 17.19 -4.83
N GLU A 592 -32.48 16.66 -6.05
CA GLU A 592 -33.13 15.41 -6.47
C GLU A 592 -32.27 14.15 -6.19
N LEU A 593 -31.06 14.30 -5.62
CA LEU A 593 -30.17 13.18 -5.32
C LEU A 593 -30.84 12.18 -4.36
N THR A 594 -30.87 10.93 -4.81
CA THR A 594 -31.27 9.74 -4.03
C THR A 594 -30.06 8.85 -3.73
N HIS A 595 -29.04 8.86 -4.59
CA HIS A 595 -27.85 8.02 -4.47
C HIS A 595 -26.59 8.86 -4.69
N LEU A 596 -25.71 8.89 -3.68
CA LEU A 596 -24.40 9.51 -3.75
C LEU A 596 -23.31 8.50 -3.38
N ASN A 597 -22.31 8.35 -4.25
CA ASN A 597 -21.07 7.65 -3.94
C ASN A 597 -19.87 8.55 -4.24
N SER A 598 -19.26 9.11 -3.20
CA SER A 598 -18.06 9.96 -3.24
C SER A 598 -16.86 9.30 -2.53
N ALA A 599 -16.85 7.97 -2.46
CA ALA A 599 -15.82 7.21 -1.77
C ALA A 599 -14.41 7.37 -2.38
N TYR A 600 -13.35 7.09 -1.62
CA TYR A 600 -11.95 7.13 -2.11
C TYR A 600 -11.60 8.49 -2.76
N ASN A 601 -11.71 9.56 -1.99
CA ASN A 601 -11.35 10.93 -2.37
C ASN A 601 -10.58 11.61 -1.22
N GLN A 602 -10.42 12.94 -1.26
CA GLN A 602 -9.71 13.73 -0.25
C GLN A 602 -10.65 14.74 0.44
N LEU A 603 -11.95 14.42 0.53
CA LEU A 603 -12.95 15.33 1.09
C LEU A 603 -12.71 15.51 2.59
N THR A 604 -12.61 16.76 3.03
CA THR A 604 -12.52 17.11 4.46
C THR A 604 -13.88 17.49 5.06
N ASN A 605 -14.84 17.83 4.20
CA ASN A 605 -16.22 18.15 4.55
C ASN A 605 -17.18 17.67 3.44
N LEU A 606 -18.42 17.34 3.82
CA LEU A 606 -19.48 16.97 2.89
C LEU A 606 -20.84 17.43 3.45
N ASP A 607 -21.43 18.46 2.84
CA ASP A 607 -22.76 18.97 3.22
C ASP A 607 -23.86 18.28 2.38
N VAL A 608 -24.62 17.40 3.02
CA VAL A 608 -25.76 16.68 2.43
C VAL A 608 -27.12 17.27 2.84
N SER A 609 -27.14 18.44 3.49
CA SER A 609 -28.35 19.00 4.11
C SER A 609 -29.47 19.38 3.12
N LYS A 610 -29.11 19.62 1.86
CA LYS A 610 -30.06 19.93 0.77
C LYS A 610 -30.60 18.69 0.06
N ASN A 611 -29.92 17.56 0.20
CA ASN A 611 -30.22 16.32 -0.53
C ASN A 611 -31.16 15.44 0.31
N ILE A 612 -32.32 16.00 0.68
CA ILE A 612 -33.28 15.38 1.62
C ILE A 612 -33.91 14.07 1.11
N LYS A 613 -33.71 13.76 -0.17
CA LYS A 613 -34.19 12.55 -0.85
C LYS A 613 -33.15 11.42 -0.86
N LEU A 614 -31.96 11.62 -0.28
CA LEU A 614 -30.92 10.59 -0.22
C LEU A 614 -31.42 9.32 0.49
N GLU A 615 -31.31 8.20 -0.23
CA GLU A 615 -31.58 6.83 0.20
C GLU A 615 -30.25 6.07 0.42
N VAL A 616 -29.24 6.36 -0.40
CA VAL A 616 -27.90 5.77 -0.30
C VAL A 616 -26.84 6.86 -0.27
N LEU A 617 -26.02 6.86 0.78
CA LEU A 617 -24.85 7.72 0.91
C LEU A 617 -23.61 6.86 1.17
N ASN A 618 -22.69 6.87 0.22
CA ASN A 618 -21.35 6.37 0.40
C ASN A 618 -20.34 7.52 0.32
N CYS A 619 -19.66 7.80 1.43
CA CYS A 619 -18.55 8.74 1.56
C CYS A 619 -17.35 8.12 2.31
N ASP A 620 -17.14 6.81 2.15
CA ASP A 620 -16.00 6.11 2.77
C ASP A 620 -14.64 6.58 2.21
N GLN A 621 -13.56 6.29 2.94
CA GLN A 621 -12.18 6.51 2.48
C GLN A 621 -11.93 7.98 2.07
N ASN A 622 -12.22 8.89 3.00
CA ASN A 622 -12.04 10.34 2.86
C ASN A 622 -11.34 10.89 4.12
N GLN A 623 -11.35 12.21 4.31
CA GLN A 623 -10.76 12.90 5.46
C GLN A 623 -11.84 13.63 6.30
N LEU A 624 -13.08 13.12 6.30
CA LEU A 624 -14.21 13.73 7.00
C LEU A 624 -14.02 13.64 8.52
N THR A 625 -14.02 14.78 9.20
CA THR A 625 -13.96 14.84 10.67
C THR A 625 -15.35 14.93 11.31
N ASN A 626 -16.35 15.31 10.53
CA ASN A 626 -17.76 15.39 10.92
C ASN A 626 -18.66 15.05 9.72
N LEU A 627 -19.84 14.50 9.98
CA LEU A 627 -20.86 14.19 8.99
C LEU A 627 -22.26 14.39 9.59
N ASP A 628 -23.01 15.39 9.10
CA ASP A 628 -24.39 15.65 9.52
C ASP A 628 -25.38 15.04 8.51
N VAL A 629 -26.03 13.94 8.89
CA VAL A 629 -27.06 13.26 8.10
C VAL A 629 -28.48 13.51 8.61
N SER A 630 -28.68 14.49 9.50
CA SER A 630 -29.95 14.73 10.20
C SER A 630 -31.11 15.14 9.28
N LYS A 631 -30.81 15.61 8.06
CA LYS A 631 -31.81 16.00 7.05
C LYS A 631 -32.15 14.87 6.08
N ASN A 632 -31.34 13.82 6.03
CA ASN A 632 -31.47 12.73 5.07
C ASN A 632 -32.30 11.60 5.68
N ILE A 633 -33.53 11.92 6.07
CA ILE A 633 -34.45 11.02 6.80
C ILE A 633 -34.85 9.77 6.00
N LYS A 634 -34.55 9.75 4.69
CA LYS A 634 -34.79 8.66 3.76
C LYS A 634 -33.61 7.70 3.59
N LEU A 635 -32.49 7.93 4.28
CA LEU A 635 -31.31 7.06 4.19
C LEU A 635 -31.65 5.64 4.64
N GLU A 636 -31.46 4.70 3.72
CA GLU A 636 -31.50 3.26 3.94
C GLU A 636 -30.09 2.66 4.10
N ILE A 637 -29.09 3.24 3.41
CA ILE A 637 -27.69 2.79 3.45
C ILE A 637 -26.76 3.97 3.69
N LEU A 638 -25.93 3.87 4.73
CA LEU A 638 -24.87 4.82 5.05
C LEU A 638 -23.52 4.11 5.15
N SER A 639 -22.59 4.48 4.28
CA SER A 639 -21.18 4.08 4.36
C SER A 639 -20.29 5.30 4.56
N CYS A 640 -19.61 5.36 5.70
CA CYS A 640 -18.66 6.40 6.06
C CYS A 640 -17.39 5.82 6.71
N TYR A 641 -17.07 4.56 6.41
CA TYR A 641 -15.89 3.89 6.99
C TYR A 641 -14.58 4.54 6.52
N ASN A 642 -13.50 4.35 7.29
CA ASN A 642 -12.20 4.97 7.04
C ASN A 642 -12.26 6.49 6.84
N ASN A 643 -12.76 7.18 7.87
CA ASN A 643 -12.70 8.63 8.02
C ASN A 643 -12.24 8.94 9.47
N PRO A 644 -11.72 10.14 9.75
CA PRO A 644 -11.43 10.56 11.12
C PRO A 644 -12.67 11.07 11.89
N LEU A 645 -13.85 10.43 11.76
CA LEU A 645 -15.05 10.87 12.48
C LEU A 645 -14.93 10.61 13.98
N THR A 646 -15.20 11.62 14.80
CA THR A 646 -15.20 11.50 16.27
C THR A 646 -16.60 11.28 16.85
N ASN A 647 -17.64 11.60 16.07
CA ASN A 647 -19.05 11.43 16.41
C ASN A 647 -19.87 11.15 15.15
N LEU A 648 -20.96 10.41 15.30
CA LEU A 648 -21.93 10.12 14.24
C LEU A 648 -23.34 10.03 14.85
N ASP A 649 -24.22 10.98 14.49
CA ASP A 649 -25.63 10.99 14.90
C ASP A 649 -26.51 10.48 13.77
N VAL A 650 -27.03 9.25 13.93
CA VAL A 650 -27.96 8.60 12.99
C VAL A 650 -29.41 8.58 13.50
N SER A 651 -29.72 9.33 14.55
CA SER A 651 -31.02 9.27 15.24
C SER A 651 -32.22 9.71 14.39
N LYS A 652 -31.97 10.41 13.27
CA LYS A 652 -33.00 10.87 12.32
C LYS A 652 -33.19 9.93 11.14
N ASN A 653 -32.27 9.01 10.90
CA ASN A 653 -32.27 8.10 9.76
C ASN A 653 -33.02 6.81 10.14
N ILE A 654 -34.31 6.95 10.45
CA ILE A 654 -35.13 5.84 10.99
C ILE A 654 -35.39 4.71 9.97
N GLU A 655 -35.17 4.98 8.68
CA GLU A 655 -35.30 4.01 7.58
C GLU A 655 -33.97 3.26 7.31
N LEU A 656 -32.92 3.50 8.10
CA LEU A 656 -31.57 2.94 7.90
C LEU A 656 -31.55 1.43 8.14
N LYS A 657 -31.12 0.68 7.13
CA LYS A 657 -30.98 -0.78 7.08
C LYS A 657 -29.53 -1.23 7.17
N GLU A 658 -28.61 -0.46 6.57
CA GLU A 658 -27.19 -0.78 6.56
C GLU A 658 -26.36 0.41 7.02
N LEU A 659 -25.49 0.18 8.01
CA LEU A 659 -24.55 1.17 8.53
C LEU A 659 -23.12 0.62 8.53
N TYR A 660 -22.24 1.28 7.78
CA TYR A 660 -20.80 1.00 7.73
C TYR A 660 -20.02 2.22 8.24
N CYS A 661 -19.60 2.18 9.49
CA CYS A 661 -18.84 3.23 10.16
C CYS A 661 -17.54 2.71 10.78
N ASP A 662 -16.98 1.63 10.24
CA ASP A 662 -15.71 1.06 10.69
C ASP A 662 -14.53 2.03 10.49
N ASN A 663 -13.43 1.78 11.21
CA ASN A 663 -12.18 2.52 11.09
C ASN A 663 -12.36 4.04 11.18
N ASN A 664 -12.97 4.47 12.28
CA ASN A 664 -13.17 5.87 12.63
C ASN A 664 -12.61 6.12 14.06
N GLN A 665 -12.93 7.27 14.66
CA GLN A 665 -12.53 7.63 16.02
C GLN A 665 -13.76 7.73 16.95
N LEU A 666 -14.80 6.94 16.68
CA LEU A 666 -16.05 6.97 17.44
C LEU A 666 -15.84 6.38 18.83
N THR A 667 -16.13 7.16 19.86
CA THR A 667 -16.10 6.69 21.27
C THR A 667 -17.47 6.22 21.77
N ASN A 668 -18.54 6.60 21.05
CA ASN A 668 -19.91 6.20 21.29
C ASN A 668 -20.66 6.09 19.95
N LEU A 669 -21.65 5.20 19.90
CA LEU A 669 -22.55 5.03 18.76
C LEU A 669 -23.95 4.68 19.26
N ASP A 670 -24.92 5.57 19.03
CA ASP A 670 -26.34 5.33 19.37
C ASP A 670 -27.11 4.94 18.11
N VAL A 671 -27.52 3.67 18.04
CA VAL A 671 -28.34 3.10 16.97
C VAL A 671 -29.77 2.78 17.41
N SER A 672 -30.20 3.28 18.57
CA SER A 672 -31.50 2.94 19.19
C SER A 672 -32.72 3.36 18.37
N LYS A 673 -32.54 4.28 17.40
CA LYS A 673 -33.62 4.76 16.52
C LYS A 673 -33.66 4.05 15.17
N ASN A 674 -32.62 3.30 14.83
CA ASN A 674 -32.47 2.65 13.52
C ASN A 674 -33.01 1.21 13.60
N ILE A 675 -34.29 1.07 13.92
CA ILE A 675 -34.95 -0.22 14.20
C ILE A 675 -35.01 -1.15 12.98
N GLU A 676 -34.83 -0.60 11.78
CA GLU A 676 -34.79 -1.33 10.52
C GLU A 676 -33.38 -1.87 10.18
N LEU A 677 -32.36 -1.63 11.02
CA LEU A 677 -31.00 -2.11 10.78
C LEU A 677 -30.96 -3.65 10.69
N THR A 678 -30.42 -4.12 9.56
CA THR A 678 -30.10 -5.52 9.27
C THR A 678 -28.59 -5.76 9.24
N TYR A 679 -27.78 -4.74 8.89
CA TYR A 679 -26.32 -4.81 8.88
C TYR A 679 -25.69 -3.64 9.63
N LEU A 680 -24.83 -3.96 10.61
CA LEU A 680 -24.04 -2.98 11.34
C LEU A 680 -22.56 -3.37 11.33
N LYS A 681 -21.72 -2.51 10.76
CA LYS A 681 -20.27 -2.60 10.85
C LYS A 681 -19.69 -1.34 11.49
N CYS A 682 -19.12 -1.51 12.68
CA CYS A 682 -18.55 -0.45 13.52
C CYS A 682 -17.21 -0.89 14.16
N ALA A 683 -16.48 -1.78 13.51
CA ALA A 683 -15.17 -2.26 13.90
C ALA A 683 -14.10 -1.15 13.85
N TYR A 684 -12.94 -1.37 14.48
CA TYR A 684 -11.84 -0.40 14.50
C TYR A 684 -12.26 1.00 14.96
N ASN A 685 -12.95 1.06 16.10
CA ASN A 685 -13.29 2.29 16.77
C ASN A 685 -12.92 2.17 18.27
N PRO A 686 -12.75 3.26 19.01
CA PRO A 686 -12.58 3.20 20.47
C PRO A 686 -13.92 3.09 21.23
N LEU A 687 -14.87 2.24 20.78
CA LEU A 687 -16.16 2.07 21.48
C LEU A 687 -15.98 1.25 22.76
N ASN A 688 -16.48 1.77 23.88
CA ASN A 688 -16.49 1.07 25.18
C ASN A 688 -17.79 0.31 25.46
N ASN A 689 -18.86 0.69 24.78
CA ASN A 689 -20.19 0.10 24.89
C ASN A 689 -20.88 0.17 23.53
N LEU A 690 -21.79 -0.77 23.28
CA LEU A 690 -22.64 -0.82 22.10
C LEU A 690 -24.00 -1.41 22.49
N ASP A 691 -25.04 -0.57 22.52
CA ASP A 691 -26.42 -1.00 22.76
C ASP A 691 -27.15 -1.21 21.44
N ILE A 692 -27.48 -2.47 21.16
CA ILE A 692 -28.18 -2.94 19.95
C ILE A 692 -29.53 -3.58 20.26
N SER A 693 -30.04 -3.38 21.49
CA SER A 693 -31.27 -4.03 21.97
C SER A 693 -32.51 -3.70 21.15
N ASN A 694 -32.55 -2.51 20.51
CA ASN A 694 -33.65 -2.07 19.66
C ASN A 694 -33.52 -2.53 18.19
N ASN A 695 -32.35 -3.04 17.78
CA ASN A 695 -32.09 -3.45 16.39
C ASN A 695 -32.46 -4.93 16.20
N ILE A 696 -33.72 -5.26 16.45
CA ILE A 696 -34.22 -6.65 16.47
C ILE A 696 -34.12 -7.37 15.12
N ASN A 697 -34.02 -6.60 14.04
CA ASN A 697 -33.89 -7.09 12.67
C ASN A 697 -32.44 -7.36 12.26
N LEU A 698 -31.47 -7.17 13.15
CA LEU A 698 -30.04 -7.30 12.83
C LEU A 698 -29.69 -8.74 12.43
N GLU A 699 -29.17 -8.89 11.22
CA GLU A 699 -28.71 -10.15 10.62
C GLU A 699 -27.19 -10.31 10.70
N ALA A 700 -26.44 -9.21 10.63
CA ALA A 700 -24.99 -9.23 10.80
C ALA A 700 -24.46 -8.06 11.64
N LEU A 701 -23.55 -8.39 12.56
CA LEU A 701 -22.87 -7.43 13.42
C LEU A 701 -21.35 -7.63 13.36
N HIS A 702 -20.62 -6.57 13.00
CA HIS A 702 -19.17 -6.53 13.03
C HIS A 702 -18.71 -5.36 13.91
N CYS A 703 -18.30 -5.67 15.13
CA CYS A 703 -17.86 -4.70 16.14
C CYS A 703 -16.47 -5.06 16.72
N PHE A 704 -15.66 -5.78 15.95
CA PHE A 704 -14.32 -6.21 16.35
C PHE A 704 -13.32 -5.06 16.42
N ASN A 705 -12.17 -5.24 17.07
CA ASN A 705 -11.17 -4.17 17.28
C ASN A 705 -11.78 -2.91 17.92
N ASN A 706 -12.47 -3.11 19.05
CA ASN A 706 -13.03 -2.05 19.90
C ASN A 706 -12.55 -2.25 21.36
N GLN A 707 -13.17 -1.53 22.31
CA GLN A 707 -12.87 -1.63 23.75
C GLN A 707 -14.09 -2.19 24.52
N LEU A 708 -14.91 -3.01 23.87
CA LEU A 708 -16.14 -3.54 24.47
C LEU A 708 -15.81 -4.53 25.59
N THR A 709 -16.38 -4.32 26.76
CA THR A 709 -16.27 -5.23 27.92
C THR A 709 -17.48 -6.15 28.08
N ASN A 710 -18.60 -5.78 27.46
CA ASN A 710 -19.83 -6.56 27.38
C ASN A 710 -20.50 -6.34 26.02
N LEU A 711 -21.25 -7.33 25.56
CA LEU A 711 -22.05 -7.26 24.34
C LEU A 711 -23.31 -8.13 24.52
N ASP A 712 -24.47 -7.48 24.62
CA ASP A 712 -25.76 -8.18 24.70
C ASP A 712 -26.39 -8.28 23.31
N VAL A 713 -26.44 -9.51 22.78
CA VAL A 713 -27.05 -9.84 21.48
C VAL A 713 -28.40 -10.58 21.62
N THR A 714 -28.94 -10.68 22.84
CA THR A 714 -30.10 -11.54 23.12
C THR A 714 -31.40 -11.06 22.48
N SER A 715 -31.48 -9.77 22.13
CA SER A 715 -32.62 -9.18 21.41
C SER A 715 -32.51 -9.34 19.89
N ASN A 716 -31.31 -9.64 19.36
CA ASN A 716 -31.04 -9.74 17.92
C ASN A 716 -31.26 -11.18 17.44
N ILE A 717 -32.50 -11.65 17.53
CA ILE A 717 -32.85 -13.06 17.29
C ILE A 717 -32.59 -13.54 15.85
N ASN A 718 -32.52 -12.60 14.88
CA ASN A 718 -32.28 -12.88 13.47
C ASN A 718 -30.78 -12.91 13.10
N LEU A 719 -29.87 -12.83 14.08
CA LEU A 719 -28.44 -12.73 13.83
C LEU A 719 -27.87 -14.01 13.19
N ILE A 720 -27.31 -13.86 11.99
CA ILE A 720 -26.70 -14.91 11.16
C ILE A 720 -25.16 -14.86 11.27
N GLU A 721 -24.59 -13.67 11.41
CA GLU A 721 -23.14 -13.43 11.49
C GLU A 721 -22.79 -12.47 12.64
N LEU A 722 -21.82 -12.89 13.47
CA LEU A 722 -21.31 -12.09 14.57
C LEU A 722 -19.77 -12.07 14.57
N GLY A 723 -19.20 -10.90 14.33
CA GLY A 723 -17.76 -10.62 14.48
C GLY A 723 -17.51 -9.63 15.61
N CYS A 724 -17.01 -10.12 16.75
CA CYS A 724 -16.72 -9.35 17.96
C CYS A 724 -15.31 -9.62 18.51
N PHE A 725 -14.40 -10.12 17.68
CA PHE A 725 -13.01 -10.39 18.05
C PHE A 725 -12.21 -9.12 18.39
N ASP A 726 -11.04 -9.26 19.00
CA ASP A 726 -10.19 -8.13 19.43
C ASP A 726 -10.97 -7.11 20.30
N ASN A 727 -11.57 -7.60 21.38
CA ASN A 727 -12.29 -6.82 22.39
C ASN A 727 -11.87 -7.28 23.79
N GLN A 728 -12.63 -6.90 24.82
CA GLN A 728 -12.39 -7.26 26.22
C GLN A 728 -13.58 -8.02 26.84
N LEU A 729 -14.32 -8.78 26.01
CA LEU A 729 -15.51 -9.51 26.45
C LEU A 729 -15.14 -10.65 27.39
N VAL A 730 -15.82 -10.75 28.53
CA VAL A 730 -15.64 -11.82 29.54
C VAL A 730 -16.71 -12.91 29.42
N ASP A 731 -17.88 -12.55 28.89
CA ASP A 731 -19.01 -13.44 28.65
C ASP A 731 -19.73 -13.05 27.34
N LEU A 732 -20.46 -13.99 26.75
CA LEU A 732 -21.22 -13.79 25.52
C LEU A 732 -22.41 -14.76 25.47
N ASP A 733 -23.62 -14.25 25.77
CA ASP A 733 -24.86 -15.04 25.71
C ASP A 733 -25.41 -15.11 24.27
N LEU A 734 -25.28 -16.29 23.65
CA LEU A 734 -25.75 -16.58 22.30
C LEU A 734 -27.03 -17.44 22.27
N SER A 735 -27.70 -17.59 23.42
CA SER A 735 -28.82 -18.54 23.58
C SER A 735 -30.05 -18.21 22.74
N LYS A 736 -30.17 -16.96 22.27
CA LYS A 736 -31.27 -16.46 21.43
C LYS A 736 -30.96 -16.42 19.94
N ASN A 737 -29.69 -16.45 19.55
CA ASN A 737 -29.25 -16.32 18.17
C ASN A 737 -29.21 -17.69 17.49
N THR A 738 -30.35 -18.37 17.40
CA THR A 738 -30.43 -19.77 16.96
C THR A 738 -30.06 -19.97 15.49
N ASP A 739 -30.18 -18.91 14.68
CA ASP A 739 -29.90 -18.92 13.25
C ASP A 739 -28.42 -18.57 12.92
N LEU A 740 -27.60 -18.36 13.95
CA LEU A 740 -26.19 -17.97 13.81
C LEU A 740 -25.40 -19.04 13.05
N THR A 741 -24.79 -18.64 11.93
CA THR A 741 -23.99 -19.51 11.06
C THR A 741 -22.49 -19.21 11.13
N ARG A 742 -22.10 -18.00 11.53
CA ARG A 742 -20.71 -17.58 11.69
C ARG A 742 -20.53 -16.80 12.99
N LEU A 743 -19.57 -17.24 13.80
CA LEU A 743 -19.16 -16.58 15.03
C LEU A 743 -17.64 -16.37 15.02
N GLU A 744 -17.22 -15.12 15.13
CA GLU A 744 -15.82 -14.70 15.24
C GLU A 744 -15.64 -13.87 16.53
N CYS A 745 -15.19 -14.52 17.61
CA CYS A 745 -15.05 -13.96 18.96
C CYS A 745 -13.63 -14.17 19.54
N SER A 746 -12.64 -14.39 18.67
CA SER A 746 -11.23 -14.55 19.06
C SER A 746 -10.66 -13.32 19.77
N ASN A 747 -9.53 -13.45 20.48
CA ASN A 747 -8.85 -12.35 21.17
C ASN A 747 -9.79 -11.58 22.11
N ASN A 748 -10.40 -12.29 23.04
CA ASN A 748 -11.24 -11.76 24.10
C ASN A 748 -10.81 -12.40 25.44
N GLN A 749 -11.62 -12.23 26.48
CA GLN A 749 -11.39 -12.79 27.82
C GLN A 749 -12.47 -13.81 28.20
N LEU A 750 -13.08 -14.48 27.20
CA LEU A 750 -14.17 -15.41 27.42
C LEU A 750 -13.69 -16.63 28.21
N VAL A 751 -14.37 -16.94 29.32
CA VAL A 751 -14.08 -18.11 30.16
C VAL A 751 -14.96 -19.31 29.79
N ASN A 752 -16.17 -19.03 29.31
CA ASN A 752 -17.13 -20.02 28.85
C ASN A 752 -17.76 -19.56 27.53
N LEU A 753 -18.23 -20.52 26.73
CA LEU A 753 -18.96 -20.26 25.51
C LEU A 753 -19.98 -21.38 25.27
N ASP A 754 -21.27 -21.11 25.55
CA ASP A 754 -22.35 -22.07 25.30
C ASP A 754 -22.89 -21.91 23.88
N LEU A 755 -22.65 -22.92 23.04
CA LEU A 755 -23.09 -22.97 21.65
C LEU A 755 -24.21 -23.99 21.42
N SER A 756 -24.84 -24.50 22.49
CA SER A 756 -25.82 -25.58 22.42
C SER A 756 -27.09 -25.22 21.64
N LYS A 757 -27.38 -23.92 21.47
CA LYS A 757 -28.52 -23.39 20.72
C LYS A 757 -28.20 -23.02 19.27
N ASN A 758 -26.93 -22.79 18.94
CA ASN A 758 -26.48 -22.33 17.63
C ASN A 758 -26.23 -23.52 16.69
N ILE A 759 -27.24 -24.34 16.47
CA ILE A 759 -27.13 -25.62 15.73
C ILE A 759 -26.82 -25.42 14.23
N GLU A 760 -27.04 -24.21 13.72
CA GLU A 760 -26.78 -23.79 12.34
C GLU A 760 -25.32 -23.33 12.11
N LEU A 761 -24.50 -23.29 13.17
CA LEU A 761 -23.13 -22.78 13.13
C LEU A 761 -22.26 -23.60 12.16
N LYS A 762 -21.63 -22.88 11.22
CA LYS A 762 -20.72 -23.41 10.19
C LYS A 762 -19.28 -22.95 10.40
N TYR A 763 -19.07 -21.76 10.96
CA TYR A 763 -17.76 -21.17 11.16
C TYR A 763 -17.65 -20.67 12.60
N LEU A 764 -16.67 -21.18 13.33
CA LEU A 764 -16.38 -20.76 14.69
C LEU A 764 -14.91 -20.35 14.81
N GLN A 765 -14.68 -19.09 15.17
CA GLN A 765 -13.38 -18.59 15.62
C GLN A 765 -13.51 -18.06 17.04
N CYS A 766 -12.83 -18.73 17.97
CA CYS A 766 -12.81 -18.42 19.40
C CYS A 766 -11.39 -18.55 19.98
N SER A 767 -10.38 -18.43 19.13
CA SER A 767 -8.97 -18.52 19.53
C SER A 767 -8.56 -17.38 20.46
N ASN A 768 -7.50 -17.55 21.25
CA ASN A 768 -6.99 -16.52 22.16
C ASN A 768 -8.07 -16.04 23.15
N ASN A 769 -8.63 -16.97 23.90
CA ASN A 769 -9.57 -16.72 24.99
C ASN A 769 -9.10 -17.51 26.23
N GLN A 770 -9.94 -17.60 27.26
CA GLN A 770 -9.68 -18.34 28.50
C GLN A 770 -10.59 -19.57 28.63
N LEU A 771 -11.04 -20.14 27.51
CA LEU A 771 -11.98 -21.25 27.50
C LEU A 771 -11.34 -22.52 28.07
N SER A 772 -11.97 -23.11 29.09
CA SER A 772 -11.51 -24.38 29.68
C SER A 772 -12.25 -25.62 29.13
N ASN A 773 -13.42 -25.40 28.53
CA ASN A 773 -14.25 -26.41 27.90
C ASN A 773 -14.97 -25.81 26.68
N LEU A 774 -15.21 -26.63 25.66
CA LEU A 774 -15.96 -26.26 24.45
C LEU A 774 -16.77 -27.46 23.96
N GLU A 775 -18.09 -27.42 24.18
CA GLU A 775 -19.02 -28.50 23.82
C GLU A 775 -19.61 -28.24 22.43
N LEU A 776 -19.34 -29.14 21.47
CA LEU A 776 -19.67 -28.96 20.05
C LEU A 776 -20.56 -30.07 19.48
N SER A 777 -21.05 -31.02 20.29
CA SER A 777 -21.83 -32.18 19.81
C SER A 777 -23.14 -31.82 19.11
N LYS A 778 -23.66 -30.61 19.33
CA LYS A 778 -24.88 -30.08 18.69
C LYS A 778 -24.61 -29.36 17.37
N ASN A 779 -23.41 -28.81 17.18
CA ASN A 779 -23.04 -27.98 16.02
C ASN A 779 -22.60 -28.83 14.83
N LYS A 780 -23.47 -29.72 14.37
CA LYS A 780 -23.13 -30.75 13.35
C LYS A 780 -22.79 -30.18 11.97
N LYS A 781 -23.23 -28.95 11.69
CA LYS A 781 -22.98 -28.20 10.45
C LYS A 781 -21.63 -27.47 10.44
N LEU A 782 -20.84 -27.59 11.51
CA LEU A 782 -19.57 -26.90 11.66
C LEU A 782 -18.55 -27.39 10.61
N LYS A 783 -18.05 -26.46 9.81
CA LYS A 783 -17.09 -26.68 8.72
C LYS A 783 -15.68 -26.18 9.04
N SER A 784 -15.58 -25.15 9.88
CA SER A 784 -14.31 -24.57 10.31
C SER A 784 -14.36 -24.25 11.80
N LEU A 785 -13.32 -24.70 12.51
CA LEU A 785 -13.13 -24.45 13.93
C LEU A 785 -11.71 -23.91 14.18
N HIS A 786 -11.65 -22.70 14.73
CA HIS A 786 -10.43 -22.08 15.26
C HIS A 786 -10.64 -21.86 16.76
N CYS A 787 -9.95 -22.62 17.59
CA CYS A 787 -10.01 -22.56 19.06
C CYS A 787 -8.62 -22.61 19.70
N SER A 788 -7.59 -22.25 18.95
CA SER A 788 -6.20 -22.23 19.41
C SER A 788 -5.98 -21.23 20.54
N ASN A 789 -4.93 -21.41 21.35
CA ASN A 789 -4.57 -20.51 22.45
C ASN A 789 -5.73 -20.33 23.45
N ASN A 790 -6.18 -21.45 24.02
CA ASN A 790 -7.18 -21.49 25.08
C ASN A 790 -6.66 -22.40 26.21
N GLN A 791 -7.52 -22.73 27.18
CA GLN A 791 -7.21 -23.63 28.29
C GLN A 791 -7.98 -24.96 28.18
N LEU A 792 -8.32 -25.39 26.96
CA LEU A 792 -9.16 -26.57 26.73
C LEU A 792 -8.43 -27.84 27.19
N SER A 793 -9.01 -28.55 28.15
CA SER A 793 -8.48 -29.84 28.63
C SER A 793 -9.06 -31.05 27.90
N ASN A 794 -10.18 -30.86 27.22
CA ASN A 794 -10.85 -31.84 26.38
C ASN A 794 -11.48 -31.12 25.18
N LEU A 795 -11.48 -31.79 24.03
CA LEU A 795 -12.12 -31.32 22.80
C LEU A 795 -12.65 -32.52 22.02
N ASP A 796 -13.98 -32.70 22.01
CA ASP A 796 -14.64 -33.72 21.20
C ASP A 796 -15.21 -33.10 19.92
N VAL A 797 -14.59 -33.45 18.79
CA VAL A 797 -15.02 -33.04 17.44
C VAL A 797 -15.65 -34.19 16.65
N THR A 798 -15.81 -35.37 17.24
CA THR A 798 -16.20 -36.60 16.52
C THR A 798 -17.61 -36.53 15.92
N LYS A 799 -18.45 -35.61 16.41
CA LYS A 799 -19.81 -35.38 15.90
C LYS A 799 -19.89 -34.31 14.80
N ASN A 800 -18.82 -33.55 14.59
CA ASN A 800 -18.75 -32.46 13.59
C ASN A 800 -18.25 -33.01 12.25
N ILE A 801 -18.96 -33.99 11.68
CA ILE A 801 -18.52 -34.74 10.49
C ILE A 801 -18.33 -33.88 9.23
N GLU A 802 -18.93 -32.68 9.18
CA GLU A 802 -18.73 -31.69 8.11
C GLU A 802 -17.48 -30.83 8.30
N LEU A 803 -16.73 -31.01 9.39
CA LEU A 803 -15.54 -30.22 9.69
C LEU A 803 -14.45 -30.48 8.65
N MET A 804 -14.00 -29.40 8.02
CA MET A 804 -12.97 -29.38 6.99
C MET A 804 -11.67 -28.73 7.47
N TYR A 805 -11.77 -27.79 8.41
CA TYR A 805 -10.63 -27.03 8.95
C TYR A 805 -10.65 -27.05 10.47
N LEU A 806 -9.57 -27.51 11.08
CA LEU A 806 -9.44 -27.59 12.54
C LEU A 806 -8.11 -27.00 13.00
N TYR A 807 -8.19 -25.87 13.71
CA TYR A 807 -7.07 -25.20 14.36
C TYR A 807 -7.33 -25.16 15.87
N CYS A 808 -6.57 -25.93 16.63
CA CYS A 808 -6.74 -26.07 18.08
C CYS A 808 -5.40 -26.04 18.84
N ASN A 809 -4.34 -25.51 18.23
CA ASN A 809 -3.00 -25.43 18.81
C ASN A 809 -2.98 -24.74 20.18
N ASN A 810 -1.93 -24.98 20.98
CA ASN A 810 -1.71 -24.27 22.24
C ASN A 810 -2.93 -24.37 23.18
N ASN A 811 -3.36 -25.59 23.43
CA ASN A 811 -4.36 -25.95 24.43
C ASN A 811 -3.73 -27.01 25.36
N ILE A 812 -4.51 -27.54 26.31
CA ILE A 812 -4.07 -28.60 27.23
C ILE A 812 -4.84 -29.90 27.00
N VAL A 813 -5.19 -30.20 25.74
CA VAL A 813 -5.97 -31.38 25.36
C VAL A 813 -5.08 -32.63 25.45
N ASN A 814 -5.51 -33.64 26.18
CA ASN A 814 -4.74 -34.89 26.35
C ASN A 814 -4.89 -35.87 25.18
N SER A 815 -6.05 -35.84 24.51
CA SER A 815 -6.30 -36.67 23.33
C SER A 815 -7.34 -36.06 22.42
N LEU A 816 -7.19 -36.25 21.12
CA LEU A 816 -8.12 -35.78 20.10
C LEU A 816 -8.40 -36.90 19.10
N ASP A 817 -9.68 -37.16 18.82
CA ASP A 817 -10.10 -38.13 17.80
C ASP A 817 -10.64 -37.41 16.56
N ILE A 818 -9.85 -37.45 15.48
CA ILE A 818 -10.22 -36.91 14.17
C ILE A 818 -10.55 -38.03 13.17
N SER A 819 -10.48 -39.30 13.57
CA SER A 819 -10.70 -40.44 12.66
C SER A 819 -12.05 -40.43 11.92
N PRO A 820 -13.16 -39.87 12.48
CA PRO A 820 -14.43 -39.77 11.75
C PRO A 820 -14.50 -38.61 10.74
N LEU A 821 -13.51 -37.72 10.72
CA LEU A 821 -13.58 -36.44 10.01
C LEU A 821 -12.90 -36.49 8.64
N THR A 822 -13.33 -35.63 7.71
CA THR A 822 -12.67 -35.45 6.40
C THR A 822 -12.02 -34.08 6.32
N LEU A 823 -11.02 -33.87 7.19
CA LEU A 823 -10.28 -32.61 7.25
C LEU A 823 -9.44 -32.37 5.98
N ASN A 824 -9.46 -31.12 5.53
CA ASN A 824 -8.55 -30.55 4.53
C ASN A 824 -7.29 -30.01 5.21
N GLU A 825 -7.46 -29.38 6.38
CA GLU A 825 -6.39 -28.77 7.14
C GLU A 825 -6.54 -29.07 8.63
N LEU A 826 -5.39 -29.28 9.27
CA LEU A 826 -5.29 -29.59 10.68
C LEU A 826 -4.09 -28.84 11.26
N GLU A 827 -4.32 -28.15 12.36
CA GLU A 827 -3.28 -27.71 13.27
C GLU A 827 -3.70 -27.99 14.71
N CYS A 828 -3.01 -28.92 15.36
CA CYS A 828 -3.23 -29.33 16.74
C CYS A 828 -1.91 -29.50 17.53
N CYS A 829 -0.90 -28.71 17.21
CA CYS A 829 0.38 -28.66 17.90
C CYS A 829 0.29 -28.09 19.33
N ASN A 830 1.32 -28.35 20.14
CA ASN A 830 1.49 -27.79 21.49
C ASN A 830 0.29 -28.06 22.41
N GLN A 831 -0.12 -29.33 22.44
CA GLN A 831 -1.09 -29.86 23.39
C GLN A 831 -0.39 -30.34 24.67
N ALA A 832 -1.12 -30.95 25.58
CA ALA A 832 -0.55 -31.54 26.79
C ALA A 832 0.56 -32.56 26.48
N GLU A 833 1.52 -32.71 27.39
CA GLU A 833 2.59 -33.70 27.28
C GLU A 833 2.00 -35.12 27.10
N GLY A 834 2.50 -35.85 26.11
CA GLY A 834 1.96 -37.18 25.77
C GLY A 834 0.63 -37.16 25.02
N PHE A 835 0.26 -36.02 24.40
CA PHE A 835 -0.93 -35.87 23.57
C PHE A 835 -1.11 -37.01 22.56
N ILE A 836 -2.29 -37.62 22.58
CA ILE A 836 -2.65 -38.74 21.67
C ILE A 836 -3.58 -38.24 20.58
N LEU A 837 -3.18 -38.43 19.32
CA LEU A 837 -4.03 -38.14 18.16
C LEU A 837 -4.51 -39.45 17.54
N TYR A 838 -5.84 -39.63 17.49
CA TYR A 838 -6.47 -40.75 16.78
C TYR A 838 -6.84 -40.32 15.36
N LEU A 839 -6.35 -41.06 14.37
CA LEU A 839 -6.54 -40.75 12.96
C LEU A 839 -6.48 -42.01 12.09
N THR A 840 -6.99 -41.94 10.87
CA THR A 840 -6.88 -42.99 9.86
C THR A 840 -5.53 -42.95 9.14
N ASN A 841 -5.13 -44.06 8.52
CA ASN A 841 -3.91 -44.09 7.68
C ASN A 841 -3.97 -43.08 6.53
N GLY A 842 -5.15 -42.84 5.96
CA GLY A 842 -5.35 -41.82 4.92
C GLY A 842 -5.06 -40.41 5.45
N GLN A 843 -5.55 -40.08 6.63
CA GLN A 843 -5.28 -38.79 7.28
C GLN A 843 -3.80 -38.64 7.69
N LYS A 844 -3.17 -39.73 8.16
CA LYS A 844 -1.74 -39.73 8.54
C LYS A 844 -0.85 -39.37 7.37
N ASN A 845 -1.18 -39.91 6.19
CA ASN A 845 -0.45 -39.62 4.97
C ASN A 845 -0.79 -38.24 4.39
N ARG A 846 -1.97 -37.68 4.73
CA ARG A 846 -2.40 -36.36 4.27
C ARG A 846 -1.75 -35.25 5.07
N PHE A 847 -1.70 -35.36 6.40
CA PHE A 847 -1.18 -34.31 7.26
C PHE A 847 0.30 -34.50 7.54
N SER A 848 1.06 -33.41 7.42
CA SER A 848 2.49 -33.43 7.76
C SER A 848 2.69 -33.51 9.28
N LYS A 849 3.87 -33.94 9.72
CA LYS A 849 4.25 -33.91 11.15
C LYS A 849 4.10 -32.51 11.76
N LYS A 850 4.21 -31.43 10.97
CA LYS A 850 4.00 -30.05 11.43
C LYS A 850 2.57 -29.79 11.91
N ALA A 851 1.56 -30.51 11.40
CA ALA A 851 0.16 -30.32 11.77
C ALA A 851 -0.15 -30.77 13.20
N TYR A 852 0.54 -31.78 13.71
CA TYR A 852 0.26 -32.40 15.01
C TYR A 852 1.51 -32.56 15.89
N CYS A 853 2.64 -31.96 15.47
CA CYS A 853 3.90 -31.95 16.19
C CYS A 853 4.36 -33.36 16.63
N ASP A 854 4.63 -33.56 17.92
CA ASP A 854 5.08 -34.83 18.49
C ASP A 854 3.95 -35.68 19.07
N ALA A 855 2.71 -35.48 18.59
CA ALA A 855 1.56 -36.28 19.00
C ALA A 855 1.83 -37.79 18.85
N ILE A 856 1.42 -38.55 19.87
CA ILE A 856 1.42 -40.00 19.82
C ILE A 856 0.26 -40.44 18.92
N LEU A 857 0.60 -40.87 17.71
CA LEU A 857 -0.39 -41.27 16.72
C LEU A 857 -0.99 -42.65 17.04
N LYS A 858 -2.31 -42.75 17.00
CA LYS A 858 -3.07 -44.01 17.10
C LYS A 858 -3.89 -44.21 15.83
N GLU A 859 -3.46 -45.19 15.05
CA GLU A 859 -4.09 -45.57 13.78
C GLU A 859 -5.26 -46.53 14.03
N ASN A 860 -6.41 -46.28 13.39
CA ASN A 860 -7.58 -47.19 13.38
C ASN A 860 -8.03 -47.69 14.75
N GLY A 861 -7.88 -46.84 15.77
CA GLY A 861 -8.81 -46.83 16.89
C GLY A 861 -9.64 -45.59 16.71
N SER A 862 -10.96 -45.74 16.61
CA SER A 862 -11.82 -44.78 17.32
C SER A 862 -11.27 -44.65 18.75
N ILE A 863 -11.75 -43.70 19.53
CA ILE A 863 -11.94 -44.03 20.94
C ILE A 863 -12.70 -45.38 20.92
N CYS A 864 -12.01 -46.54 21.05
CA CYS A 864 -12.61 -47.67 21.75
C CYS A 864 -13.14 -46.95 22.96
N GLU A 865 -14.47 -46.98 23.14
CA GLU A 865 -15.11 -46.57 24.38
C GLU A 865 -14.06 -46.76 25.46
N ILE A 866 -13.62 -45.70 26.14
CA ILE A 866 -12.82 -45.92 27.34
C ILE A 866 -13.79 -46.76 28.18
N GLU A 867 -13.68 -48.09 28.13
CA GLU A 867 -14.65 -48.98 28.72
C GLU A 867 -14.30 -48.93 30.20
N TRP A 868 -15.17 -48.21 30.90
CA TRP A 868 -14.98 -47.76 32.27
C TRP A 868 -14.86 -48.98 33.18
N LEU A 869 -13.95 -48.92 34.16
CA LEU A 869 -13.92 -49.87 35.27
C LEU A 869 -14.77 -49.27 36.40
N ASP A 870 -16.04 -49.65 36.48
CA ASP A 870 -16.90 -49.19 37.55
C ASP A 870 -16.75 -50.10 38.78
N ILE A 871 -16.46 -49.50 39.93
CA ILE A 871 -16.29 -50.19 41.22
C ILE A 871 -17.31 -49.65 42.20
N TYR A 872 -18.28 -50.49 42.60
CA TYR A 872 -19.35 -50.07 43.50
C TYR A 872 -19.86 -51.20 44.40
N PRO A 873 -20.36 -50.93 45.61
CA PRO A 873 -20.23 -49.64 46.30
C PRO A 873 -18.77 -49.41 46.75
N ASN A 874 -18.29 -48.18 46.66
CA ASN A 874 -17.03 -47.74 47.26
C ASN A 874 -17.27 -46.43 48.02
N PRO A 875 -17.33 -46.44 49.37
CA PRO A 875 -16.89 -47.52 50.27
C PRO A 875 -17.80 -48.76 50.30
N THR A 876 -17.24 -49.92 50.62
CA THR A 876 -17.95 -51.20 50.80
C THR A 876 -17.88 -51.69 52.25
N SER A 877 -18.91 -52.43 52.70
CA SER A 877 -18.92 -53.15 53.98
C SER A 877 -18.32 -54.57 53.89
N GLY A 878 -17.66 -54.92 52.79
CA GLY A 878 -17.00 -56.21 52.58
C GLY A 878 -17.21 -56.81 51.19
N LYS A 879 -18.23 -56.38 50.44
CA LYS A 879 -18.50 -56.85 49.07
C LYS A 879 -18.65 -55.69 48.08
N PHE A 880 -18.01 -55.78 46.94
CA PHE A 880 -18.17 -54.81 45.87
C PHE A 880 -18.19 -55.48 44.51
N TYR A 881 -18.71 -54.77 43.53
CA TYR A 881 -18.83 -55.19 42.16
C TYR A 881 -17.82 -54.43 41.32
N ILE A 882 -17.25 -55.14 40.37
CA ILE A 882 -16.44 -54.57 39.30
C ILE A 882 -17.19 -54.84 38.01
N GLU A 883 -17.62 -53.78 37.34
CA GLU A 883 -18.09 -53.85 35.96
C GLU A 883 -16.92 -53.58 35.02
N SER A 884 -16.64 -54.53 34.14
CA SER A 884 -15.48 -54.53 33.25
C SER A 884 -15.76 -55.39 32.03
N LYS A 885 -15.55 -54.85 30.83
CA LYS A 885 -15.60 -55.62 29.58
C LYS A 885 -14.30 -56.40 29.30
N PHE A 886 -13.27 -56.26 30.15
CA PHE A 886 -12.00 -57.00 30.08
C PHE A 886 -12.09 -58.40 30.69
N ILE A 887 -12.92 -59.27 30.11
CA ILE A 887 -13.05 -60.66 30.54
C ILE A 887 -11.72 -61.39 30.26
N SER A 888 -11.19 -62.10 31.25
CA SER A 888 -9.87 -62.79 31.30
C SER A 888 -8.70 -62.00 31.89
N ASP A 889 -8.90 -60.73 32.29
CA ASP A 889 -7.87 -59.97 33.01
C ASP A 889 -7.81 -60.33 34.50
N GLU A 890 -6.60 -60.27 35.06
CA GLU A 890 -6.35 -60.47 36.49
C GLU A 890 -6.52 -59.15 37.25
N ILE A 891 -7.44 -59.12 38.21
CA ILE A 891 -7.58 -58.05 39.18
C ILE A 891 -6.84 -58.41 40.45
N LYS A 892 -6.08 -57.44 40.98
CA LYS A 892 -5.37 -57.52 42.26
C LYS A 892 -5.86 -56.44 43.21
N ILE A 893 -6.09 -56.82 44.46
CA ILE A 893 -6.31 -55.87 45.56
C ILE A 893 -5.06 -55.88 46.42
N LEU A 894 -4.52 -54.69 46.69
CA LEU A 894 -3.29 -54.52 47.44
C LEU A 894 -3.52 -53.64 48.66
N ASN A 895 -2.74 -53.87 49.72
CA ASN A 895 -2.61 -52.88 50.78
C ASN A 895 -1.76 -51.69 50.33
N LEU A 896 -1.68 -50.65 51.16
CA LEU A 896 -0.88 -49.45 50.89
C LEU A 896 0.64 -49.73 50.85
N ALA A 897 1.10 -50.87 51.35
CA ALA A 897 2.50 -51.31 51.24
C ALA A 897 2.79 -52.05 49.90
N GLY A 898 1.78 -52.23 49.04
CA GLY A 898 1.91 -52.90 47.75
C GLY A 898 1.87 -54.43 47.82
N GLU A 899 1.48 -55.02 48.95
CA GLU A 899 1.28 -56.46 49.08
C GLU A 899 -0.08 -56.86 48.50
N VAL A 900 -0.10 -57.89 47.64
CA VAL A 900 -1.32 -58.42 47.04
C VAL A 900 -2.09 -59.24 48.08
N LEU A 901 -3.27 -58.76 48.47
CA LEU A 901 -4.15 -59.40 49.44
C LEU A 901 -5.23 -60.28 48.81
N TYR A 902 -5.58 -59.99 47.55
CA TYR A 902 -6.59 -60.73 46.79
C TYR A 902 -6.24 -60.69 45.31
N SER A 903 -6.49 -61.78 44.59
CA SER A 903 -6.41 -61.83 43.13
C SER A 903 -7.55 -62.67 42.55
N LYS A 904 -8.12 -62.23 41.43
CA LYS A 904 -9.15 -62.97 40.70
C LYS A 904 -9.10 -62.63 39.22
N ILE A 905 -9.31 -63.63 38.37
CA ILE A 905 -9.51 -63.44 36.94
C ILE A 905 -10.98 -63.10 36.71
N LEU A 906 -11.24 -62.01 36.00
CA LEU A 906 -12.59 -61.60 35.60
C LEU A 906 -13.15 -62.61 34.60
N ASN A 907 -14.33 -63.17 34.88
CA ASN A 907 -14.97 -64.19 34.03
C ASN A 907 -16.37 -63.79 33.52
N ALA A 908 -16.84 -62.59 33.88
CA ALA A 908 -18.09 -62.00 33.44
C ALA A 908 -17.96 -60.46 33.47
N GLU A 909 -18.84 -59.79 32.72
CA GLU A 909 -18.88 -58.32 32.64
C GLU A 909 -19.11 -57.66 34.00
N THR A 910 -19.88 -58.28 34.89
CA THR A 910 -20.02 -57.88 36.29
C THR A 910 -19.45 -58.98 37.18
N THR A 911 -18.44 -58.65 37.98
CA THR A 911 -17.81 -59.61 38.90
C THR A 911 -17.94 -59.13 40.34
N GLU A 912 -18.58 -59.94 41.20
CA GLU A 912 -18.58 -59.73 42.65
C GLU A 912 -17.21 -60.09 43.25
N ILE A 913 -16.72 -59.22 44.12
CA ILE A 913 -15.50 -59.36 44.90
C ILE A 913 -15.86 -59.27 46.39
N ASP A 914 -15.46 -60.30 47.15
CA ASP A 914 -15.69 -60.38 48.59
C ASP A 914 -14.35 -60.23 49.33
N ILE A 915 -14.22 -59.11 50.03
CA ILE A 915 -13.11 -58.73 50.90
C ILE A 915 -13.54 -58.61 52.36
N SER A 916 -14.66 -59.23 52.76
CA SER A 916 -15.19 -59.14 54.13
C SER A 916 -14.21 -59.66 55.21
N ASN A 917 -13.21 -60.43 54.80
CA ASN A 917 -12.16 -60.96 55.66
C ASN A 917 -10.93 -60.03 55.78
N LEU A 918 -10.88 -58.91 55.06
CA LEU A 918 -9.81 -57.93 55.15
C LEU A 918 -10.13 -56.88 56.25
N PRO A 919 -9.11 -56.32 56.93
CA PRO A 919 -9.31 -55.23 57.88
C PRO A 919 -10.01 -54.01 57.25
N ALA A 920 -10.61 -53.14 58.07
CA ALA A 920 -11.10 -51.86 57.56
C ALA A 920 -9.91 -50.98 57.12
N GLY A 921 -9.93 -50.46 55.89
CA GLY A 921 -8.83 -49.66 55.36
C GLY A 921 -9.00 -49.24 53.91
N VAL A 922 -7.99 -48.52 53.39
CA VAL A 922 -7.89 -48.15 51.97
C VAL A 922 -7.07 -49.20 51.24
N TYR A 923 -7.62 -49.68 50.12
CA TYR A 923 -6.99 -50.68 49.27
C TYR A 923 -6.80 -50.15 47.86
N LEU A 924 -5.76 -50.62 47.18
CA LEU A 924 -5.51 -50.32 45.77
C LEU A 924 -6.05 -51.48 44.93
N VAL A 925 -6.79 -51.17 43.86
CA VAL A 925 -7.25 -52.15 42.87
C VAL A 925 -6.46 -51.95 41.58
N ILE A 926 -5.80 -53.00 41.10
CA ILE A 926 -4.95 -52.95 39.89
C ILE A 926 -5.41 -54.01 38.90
N THR A 927 -5.46 -53.66 37.61
CA THR A 927 -5.73 -54.55 36.46
C THR A 927 -4.77 -54.24 35.31
N LYS A 928 -4.61 -55.16 34.34
CA LYS A 928 -3.77 -54.97 33.14
C LYS A 928 -4.54 -54.20 32.04
N GLY A 929 -4.64 -52.87 32.16
CA GLY A 929 -5.31 -52.03 31.13
C GLY A 929 -4.81 -50.58 31.10
N LYS A 930 -5.11 -49.85 30.00
CA LYS A 930 -4.81 -48.41 29.86
C LYS A 930 -5.83 -47.57 30.67
N ILE A 931 -5.33 -46.53 31.32
CA ILE A 931 -5.96 -45.78 32.43
C ILE A 931 -7.31 -45.13 32.08
N GLY A 932 -8.25 -45.18 33.04
CA GLY A 932 -9.37 -44.25 33.20
C GLY A 932 -9.83 -44.22 34.68
N LYS A 933 -10.16 -43.04 35.22
CA LYS A 933 -10.75 -42.89 36.57
C LYS A 933 -11.94 -41.94 36.52
N VAL A 934 -13.12 -42.45 36.85
CA VAL A 934 -14.17 -41.72 37.59
C VAL A 934 -14.77 -42.70 38.60
N VAL A 935 -14.86 -42.28 39.85
CA VAL A 935 -15.67 -42.95 40.86
C VAL A 935 -16.98 -42.18 40.90
N LYS A 936 -18.11 -42.78 40.47
CA LYS A 936 -19.44 -42.18 40.63
C LYS A 936 -20.34 -43.06 41.51
N LYS A 937 -20.69 -42.44 42.64
CA LYS A 937 -21.65 -42.81 43.71
C LYS A 937 -21.26 -43.92 44.67
#